data_AF-A0AB34I3S3-F1
#
_entry.id   AF-A0AB34I3S3-F1
#
_cell.length_a   1.000
_cell.length_b   1.000
_cell.length_c   1.000
_cell.angle_alpha   90.00
_cell.angle_beta   90.00
_cell.angle_gamma   90.00
#
_symmetry.space_group_name_H-M   'P 1'
#
loop_
_entity.id
_entity.type
_entity.pdbx_description
1 polymer ?
#
loop_
_entity_poly.entity_id
_entity_poly.type
_entity_poly.pdbx_seq_one_letter_code
_entity_poly.pdbx_strand_id
1 'polypeptide(L)'
;METARQSFFLKTYLDHEIPMLFVGPTGTGKSVITNNFLFRLPKNTYLPNCINFSARTSASQTQDIIMSKLDRRRKGLFGPPIGKKAVVFVDDLNMPAKEVYGAQPPIELLRQWIDHGYWFDKKDTNKLDIVDVLLVTAMGPPGGGRNDITGRFTRHLNIISINAFEDDILTKIFSSIADWHFGKGFDVMFLRYGKMLVQATMTIYKAAVENFLPTPSKSHYVFNLRDFSRVIQGVLLCPHTHLQDVEKFIRLWIHEVYRVFYDRLIDHEDRQVFFNTVRETTSNCFKQSVEKVLIHLSPTGKIVDDNIRSLFFGDFFKPESDQKIYDEITDLKQLTMVMEYYLEEFNNISKAPMSLVMFRFTIEHISRICRVLKQDKGHLLLVGIGGSGRQSASKLSTFMNSYELYQIEITKSYSGNDWREDLKKVMLQVGVASKSTVFLLTDNQIKDESFIEDINVLLNTGDVPNIFPADEKADLVEKMQMAARTESEKIEATPLSMYNFFIERVKNNLHIVLAMSPIGDTFRNRLRMFPSLINCCTIDWFQSWPTDALELVANTFLEDVELDDNIRIEVISMCRYFQESVKKLSLDYYNTLRRHNYVTPTSYLELILTFKTLLNRKRQEVDMMRNRYLTGLQKLEFAASQVAVMQVELTALQPQLVQTSEETAKMMVKIEGETREADAKKLLVQADEEEANAAAATAQGIKNECEGDLAEAMPALEAALAALDTLNPADISLVKSMQNPPGPVKLVMESICVMKGLRPERKPDSSGSVSKENAGIFG
;
A
#
# COMPACT_ATOMS: atom_id res chain seq x y z
N MET A 1 -22.60 11.33 -42.12
CA MET A 1 -22.03 11.81 -43.39
C MET A 1 -20.50 11.78 -43.34
N GLU A 2 -19.88 12.33 -42.29
CA GLU A 2 -18.42 12.41 -42.17
C GLU A 2 -17.71 11.04 -42.16
N THR A 3 -18.25 10.05 -41.43
CA THR A 3 -17.76 8.66 -41.49
C THR A 3 -17.77 8.10 -42.91
N ALA A 4 -18.83 8.35 -43.68
CA ALA A 4 -18.95 7.88 -45.05
C ALA A 4 -17.93 8.57 -45.98
N ARG A 5 -17.64 9.87 -45.77
CA ARG A 5 -16.59 10.60 -46.50
C ARG A 5 -15.21 10.03 -46.23
N GLN A 6 -14.86 9.81 -44.96
CA GLN A 6 -13.57 9.20 -44.60
C GLN A 6 -13.43 7.78 -45.15
N SER A 7 -14.47 6.96 -45.04
CA SER A 7 -14.51 5.61 -45.61
C SER A 7 -14.42 5.60 -47.14
N PHE A 8 -14.99 6.60 -47.83
CA PHE A 8 -14.85 6.75 -49.27
C PHE A 8 -13.38 6.93 -49.67
N PHE A 9 -12.69 7.90 -49.06
CA PHE A 9 -11.27 8.12 -49.35
C PHE A 9 -10.40 6.94 -48.96
N LEU A 10 -10.63 6.34 -47.79
CA LEU A 10 -9.92 5.12 -47.37
C LEU A 10 -10.05 4.02 -48.41
N LYS A 11 -11.26 3.77 -48.91
CA LYS A 11 -11.51 2.77 -49.94
C LYS A 11 -10.80 3.14 -51.25
N THR A 12 -11.00 4.35 -51.75
CA THR A 12 -10.44 4.80 -53.03
C THR A 12 -8.92 4.73 -53.04
N TYR A 13 -8.24 5.25 -52.01
CA TYR A 13 -6.78 5.26 -51.98
C TYR A 13 -6.19 3.87 -51.72
N LEU A 14 -6.83 3.06 -50.89
CA LEU A 14 -6.37 1.69 -50.62
C LEU A 14 -6.54 0.77 -51.84
N ASP A 15 -7.62 0.91 -52.60
CA ASP A 15 -7.84 0.17 -53.85
C ASP A 15 -6.83 0.54 -54.95
N HIS A 16 -6.35 1.80 -54.97
CA HIS A 16 -5.32 2.28 -55.91
C HIS A 16 -3.89 2.18 -55.37
N GLU A 17 -3.69 1.62 -54.17
CA GLU A 17 -2.37 1.46 -53.53
C GLU A 17 -1.62 2.77 -53.26
N ILE A 18 -2.34 3.87 -53.05
CA ILE A 18 -1.74 5.20 -52.84
C ILE A 18 -1.63 5.50 -51.34
N PRO A 19 -0.43 5.86 -50.83
CA PRO A 19 -0.27 6.27 -49.44
C PRO A 19 -1.07 7.53 -49.09
N MET A 20 -1.66 7.55 -47.89
CA MET A 20 -2.51 8.65 -47.44
C MET A 20 -2.24 9.10 -46.01
N LEU A 21 -2.54 10.38 -45.73
CA LEU A 21 -2.39 11.02 -44.43
C LEU A 21 -3.66 11.78 -44.04
N PHE A 22 -4.30 11.36 -42.96
CA PHE A 22 -5.38 12.12 -42.32
C PHE A 22 -4.84 13.12 -41.30
N VAL A 23 -5.22 14.39 -41.43
CA VAL A 23 -4.81 15.46 -40.51
C VAL A 23 -6.05 16.08 -39.89
N GLY A 24 -6.15 16.06 -38.56
CA GLY A 24 -7.27 16.73 -37.89
C GLY A 24 -7.14 16.75 -36.37
N PRO A 25 -7.91 17.58 -35.66
CA PRO A 25 -7.81 17.71 -34.20
C PRO A 25 -8.16 16.40 -33.48
N THR A 26 -7.74 16.26 -32.21
CA THR A 26 -8.04 15.08 -31.41
C THR A 26 -9.55 14.94 -31.19
N GLY A 27 -10.06 13.71 -31.24
CA GLY A 27 -11.49 13.45 -31.03
C GLY A 27 -12.36 13.50 -32.28
N THR A 28 -11.81 13.73 -33.48
CA THR A 28 -12.56 13.70 -34.76
C THR A 28 -12.81 12.30 -35.34
N GLY A 29 -12.64 11.25 -34.52
CA GLY A 29 -12.90 9.87 -34.94
C GLY A 29 -11.86 9.24 -35.88
N LYS A 30 -10.77 9.92 -36.26
CA LYS A 30 -9.74 9.44 -37.20
C LYS A 30 -9.33 7.98 -36.97
N SER A 31 -8.81 7.68 -35.78
CA SER A 31 -8.30 6.35 -35.43
C SER A 31 -9.42 5.32 -35.35
N VAL A 32 -10.58 5.70 -34.81
CA VAL A 32 -11.74 4.79 -34.65
C VAL A 32 -12.31 4.41 -36.01
N ILE A 33 -12.51 5.39 -36.90
CA ILE A 33 -13.06 5.18 -38.24
C ILE A 33 -12.08 4.39 -39.10
N THR A 34 -10.79 4.72 -39.05
CA THR A 34 -9.75 4.01 -39.79
C THR A 34 -9.62 2.56 -39.32
N ASN A 35 -9.51 2.32 -38.01
CA ASN A 35 -9.46 0.95 -37.47
C ASN A 35 -10.71 0.15 -37.80
N ASN A 36 -11.90 0.74 -37.67
CA ASN A 36 -13.16 0.07 -38.02
C ASN A 36 -13.20 -0.31 -39.51
N PHE A 37 -12.75 0.59 -40.40
CA PHE A 37 -12.63 0.30 -41.82
C PHE A 37 -11.65 -0.85 -42.08
N LEU A 38 -10.46 -0.80 -41.48
CA LEU A 38 -9.42 -1.82 -41.64
C LEU A 38 -9.86 -3.20 -41.15
N PHE A 39 -10.61 -3.29 -40.04
CA PHE A 39 -11.11 -4.56 -39.52
C PHE A 39 -12.28 -5.14 -40.34
N ARG A 40 -12.99 -4.30 -41.11
CA ARG A 40 -14.05 -4.75 -42.02
C ARG A 40 -13.54 -5.16 -43.40
N LEU A 41 -12.27 -4.89 -43.71
CA LEU A 41 -11.69 -5.32 -44.98
C LEU A 41 -11.69 -6.86 -45.09
N PRO A 42 -11.77 -7.41 -46.32
CA PRO A 42 -11.69 -8.85 -46.52
C PRO A 42 -10.38 -9.43 -45.97
N LYS A 43 -10.45 -10.25 -44.91
CA LYS A 43 -9.29 -10.89 -44.24
C LYS A 43 -8.47 -11.82 -45.17
N ASN A 44 -9.08 -12.24 -46.27
CA ASN A 44 -8.43 -13.04 -47.31
C ASN A 44 -7.49 -12.22 -48.18
N THR A 45 -7.68 -10.91 -48.26
CA THR A 45 -6.91 -10.01 -49.13
C THR A 45 -6.05 -9.05 -48.32
N TYR A 46 -6.54 -8.53 -47.19
CA TYR A 46 -5.86 -7.50 -46.42
C TYR A 46 -5.51 -7.98 -45.00
N LEU A 47 -4.32 -7.61 -44.53
CA LEU A 47 -3.84 -7.84 -43.18
C LEU A 47 -3.53 -6.49 -42.50
N PRO A 48 -4.34 -6.03 -41.53
CA PRO A 48 -4.10 -4.75 -40.87
C PRO A 48 -2.97 -4.82 -39.84
N ASN A 49 -2.10 -3.82 -39.86
CA ASN A 49 -1.04 -3.59 -38.89
C ASN A 49 -1.09 -2.17 -38.32
N CYS A 50 -1.70 -1.99 -37.16
CA CYS A 50 -1.85 -0.68 -36.53
C CYS A 50 -0.70 -0.41 -35.55
N ILE A 51 -0.12 0.80 -35.62
CA ILE A 51 1.00 1.27 -34.82
C ILE A 51 0.68 2.68 -34.33
N ASN A 52 0.88 2.93 -33.04
CA ASN A 52 0.72 4.26 -32.46
C ASN A 52 2.10 4.82 -32.12
N PHE A 53 2.41 6.01 -32.62
CA PHE A 53 3.66 6.68 -32.28
C PHE A 53 3.54 7.46 -30.96
N SER A 54 4.64 7.43 -30.22
CA SER A 54 4.87 8.20 -29.00
C SER A 54 6.08 9.12 -29.20
N ALA A 55 6.33 10.03 -28.25
CA ALA A 55 7.52 10.89 -28.28
C ALA A 55 8.84 10.09 -28.25
N ARG A 56 8.87 8.91 -27.63
CA ARG A 56 10.07 8.08 -27.45
C ARG A 56 10.18 6.91 -28.44
N THR A 57 9.20 6.74 -29.31
CA THR A 57 9.21 5.66 -30.30
C THR A 57 10.46 5.75 -31.17
N SER A 58 11.23 4.67 -31.21
CA SER A 58 12.47 4.57 -31.98
C SER A 58 12.24 3.92 -33.34
N ALA A 59 13.12 4.22 -34.30
CA ALA A 59 13.11 3.56 -35.61
C ALA A 59 13.25 2.02 -35.46
N SER A 60 14.06 1.57 -34.49
CA SER A 60 14.21 0.15 -34.20
C SER A 60 12.88 -0.49 -33.83
N GLN A 61 12.14 0.08 -32.87
CA GLN A 61 10.82 -0.43 -32.49
C GLN A 61 9.85 -0.42 -33.67
N THR A 62 9.81 0.66 -34.46
CA THR A 62 8.94 0.73 -35.65
C THR A 62 9.23 -0.39 -36.64
N GLN A 63 10.51 -0.67 -36.92
CA GLN A 63 10.92 -1.76 -37.78
C GLN A 63 10.46 -3.12 -37.21
N ASP A 64 10.66 -3.38 -35.92
CA ASP A 64 10.29 -4.65 -35.31
C ASP A 64 8.78 -4.88 -35.33
N ILE A 65 7.98 -3.83 -35.05
CA ILE A 65 6.52 -3.91 -35.04
C ILE A 65 6.00 -4.22 -36.45
N ILE A 66 6.54 -3.56 -37.48
CA ILE A 66 6.11 -3.81 -38.86
C ILE A 66 6.53 -5.23 -39.29
N MET A 67 7.78 -5.61 -39.05
CA MET A 67 8.33 -6.90 -39.46
C MET A 67 7.69 -8.08 -38.71
N SER A 68 7.24 -7.90 -37.46
CA SER A 68 6.62 -8.98 -36.67
C SER A 68 5.33 -9.54 -37.29
N LYS A 69 4.68 -8.80 -38.20
CA LYS A 69 3.48 -9.25 -38.93
C LYS A 69 3.76 -9.66 -40.37
N LEU A 70 5.01 -9.59 -40.82
CA LEU A 70 5.42 -9.97 -42.18
C LEU A 70 6.11 -11.33 -42.15
N ASP A 71 5.77 -12.18 -43.11
CA ASP A 71 6.41 -13.47 -43.29
C ASP A 71 7.67 -13.34 -44.14
N ARG A 72 8.68 -14.13 -43.81
CA ARG A 72 9.86 -14.28 -44.64
C ARG A 72 9.55 -15.21 -45.81
N ARG A 73 9.30 -14.65 -47.00
CA ARG A 73 9.03 -15.42 -48.22
C ARG A 73 10.29 -16.08 -48.77
N ARG A 74 11.40 -15.32 -48.82
CA ARG A 74 12.73 -15.78 -49.27
C ARG A 74 13.82 -15.09 -48.44
N LYS A 75 15.10 -15.48 -48.61
CA LYS A 75 16.21 -14.79 -47.94
C LYS A 75 16.24 -13.32 -48.39
N GLY A 76 16.05 -12.40 -47.44
CA GLY A 76 16.00 -10.96 -47.69
C GLY A 76 14.67 -10.44 -48.22
N LEU A 77 13.62 -11.27 -48.41
CA LEU A 77 12.31 -10.82 -48.91
C LEU A 77 11.21 -11.07 -47.87
N PHE A 78 10.59 -9.99 -47.43
CA PHE A 78 9.52 -9.96 -46.43
C PHE A 78 8.23 -9.43 -47.04
N GLY A 79 7.11 -10.05 -46.66
CA GLY A 79 5.79 -9.62 -47.07
C GLY A 79 4.73 -10.43 -46.33
N PRO A 80 3.45 -10.04 -46.39
CA PRO A 80 2.36 -10.87 -45.87
C PRO A 80 2.31 -12.24 -46.57
N PRO A 81 1.50 -13.20 -46.07
CA PRO A 81 1.21 -14.45 -46.77
C PRO A 81 0.90 -14.22 -48.25
N ILE A 82 1.37 -15.13 -49.12
CA ILE A 82 1.24 -14.97 -50.58
C ILE A 82 -0.22 -14.74 -50.97
N GLY A 83 -0.48 -13.71 -51.77
CA GLY A 83 -1.83 -13.31 -52.19
C GLY A 83 -2.54 -12.32 -51.27
N LYS A 84 -1.94 -11.97 -50.13
CA LYS A 84 -2.43 -10.91 -49.23
C LYS A 84 -1.60 -9.64 -49.35
N LYS A 85 -2.16 -8.52 -48.92
CA LYS A 85 -1.51 -7.21 -48.75
C LYS A 85 -1.58 -6.77 -47.30
N ALA A 86 -0.47 -6.32 -46.73
CA ALA A 86 -0.44 -5.78 -45.37
C ALA A 86 -0.73 -4.28 -45.40
N VAL A 87 -1.62 -3.79 -44.54
CA VAL A 87 -1.95 -2.37 -44.44
C VAL A 87 -1.39 -1.84 -43.12
N VAL A 88 -0.29 -1.10 -43.20
CA VAL A 88 0.33 -0.45 -42.03
C VAL A 88 -0.40 0.85 -41.76
N PHE A 89 -1.10 0.91 -40.62
CA PHE A 89 -1.74 2.12 -40.12
C PHE A 89 -0.87 2.75 -39.03
N VAL A 90 -0.37 3.96 -39.25
CA VAL A 90 0.38 4.72 -38.24
C VAL A 90 -0.48 5.85 -37.70
N ASP A 91 -0.84 5.77 -36.42
CA ASP A 91 -1.54 6.82 -35.70
C ASP A 91 -0.55 7.75 -34.98
N ASP A 92 -0.97 9.01 -34.79
CA ASP A 92 -0.16 10.07 -34.18
C ASP A 92 1.25 10.21 -34.80
N LEU A 93 1.31 10.15 -36.14
CA LEU A 93 2.56 10.14 -36.93
C LEU A 93 3.57 11.24 -36.54
N ASN A 94 3.11 12.40 -36.08
CA ASN A 94 3.95 13.55 -35.74
C ASN A 94 4.36 13.65 -34.26
N MET A 95 4.12 12.62 -33.46
CA MET A 95 4.55 12.54 -32.07
C MET A 95 6.05 12.28 -31.85
N PRO A 96 6.78 11.49 -32.67
CA PRO A 96 8.18 11.17 -32.39
C PRO A 96 9.04 12.40 -32.16
N ALA A 97 9.88 12.37 -31.12
CA ALA A 97 10.77 13.47 -30.80
C ALA A 97 11.76 13.72 -31.94
N LYS A 98 12.03 15.00 -32.19
CA LYS A 98 13.11 15.40 -33.10
C LYS A 98 14.44 15.12 -32.43
N GLU A 99 15.40 14.58 -33.19
CA GLU A 99 16.78 14.50 -32.75
C GLU A 99 17.44 15.90 -32.73
N VAL A 100 18.68 15.98 -32.28
CA VAL A 100 19.45 17.25 -32.17
C VAL A 100 19.48 18.02 -33.50
N TYR A 101 19.52 17.31 -34.64
CA TYR A 101 19.54 17.88 -35.98
C TYR A 101 18.15 18.10 -36.60
N GLY A 102 17.08 17.84 -35.85
CA GLY A 102 15.69 18.10 -36.26
C GLY A 102 15.00 16.98 -37.03
N ALA A 103 15.70 15.89 -37.38
CA ALA A 103 15.07 14.73 -38.03
C ALA A 103 14.26 13.89 -37.03
N GLN A 104 13.32 13.10 -37.56
CA GLN A 104 12.51 12.17 -36.78
C GLN A 104 12.81 10.74 -37.29
N PRO A 105 13.69 9.97 -36.62
CA PRO A 105 14.16 8.68 -37.12
C PRO A 105 13.05 7.69 -37.51
N PRO A 106 11.94 7.53 -36.76
CA PRO A 106 10.85 6.63 -37.16
C PRO A 106 10.19 7.03 -38.49
N ILE A 107 10.06 8.33 -38.74
CA ILE A 107 9.46 8.85 -39.98
C ILE A 107 10.42 8.68 -41.15
N GLU A 108 11.72 8.92 -40.93
CA GLU A 108 12.75 8.70 -41.95
C GLU A 108 12.87 7.22 -42.34
N LEU A 109 12.65 6.29 -41.40
CA LEU A 109 12.56 4.86 -41.69
C LEU A 109 11.35 4.53 -42.59
N LEU A 110 10.18 5.10 -42.29
CA LEU A 110 9.00 4.93 -43.15
C LEU A 110 9.25 5.53 -44.54
N ARG A 111 9.89 6.70 -44.61
CA ARG A 111 10.28 7.33 -45.88
C ARG A 111 11.21 6.41 -46.68
N GLN A 112 12.23 5.85 -46.04
CA GLN A 112 13.17 4.92 -46.68
C GLN A 112 12.44 3.74 -47.33
N TRP A 113 11.44 3.18 -46.65
CA TRP A 113 10.64 2.10 -47.20
C TRP A 113 9.82 2.54 -48.42
N ILE A 114 9.18 3.71 -48.38
CA ILE A 114 8.39 4.20 -49.53
C ILE A 114 9.29 4.57 -50.73
N ASP A 115 10.45 5.18 -50.48
CA ASP A 115 11.38 5.61 -51.53
C ASP A 115 12.06 4.42 -52.22
N HIS A 116 12.43 3.40 -51.46
CA HIS A 116 13.33 2.35 -51.94
C HIS A 116 12.74 0.94 -51.96
N GLY A 117 11.65 0.68 -51.22
CA GLY A 117 11.03 -0.63 -51.11
C GLY A 117 11.78 -1.63 -50.22
N TYR A 118 12.80 -1.18 -49.47
CA TYR A 118 13.60 -2.04 -48.60
C TYR A 118 14.10 -1.33 -47.35
N TRP A 119 14.43 -2.12 -46.34
CA TRP A 119 15.18 -1.70 -45.15
C TRP A 119 16.51 -2.45 -45.04
N PHE A 120 17.32 -2.08 -44.06
CA PHE A 120 18.51 -2.82 -43.69
C PHE A 120 18.26 -3.60 -42.40
N ASP A 121 18.82 -4.80 -42.32
CA ASP A 121 18.87 -5.57 -41.09
C ASP A 121 19.76 -4.86 -40.07
N LYS A 122 19.31 -4.81 -38.82
CA LYS A 122 20.01 -4.12 -37.72
C LYS A 122 21.27 -4.86 -37.30
N LYS A 123 21.30 -6.18 -37.47
CA LYS A 123 22.43 -7.04 -37.05
C LYS A 123 23.50 -7.12 -38.12
N ASP A 124 23.09 -7.54 -39.32
CA ASP A 124 24.04 -7.90 -40.37
C ASP A 124 24.08 -6.89 -41.51
N THR A 125 23.31 -5.79 -41.44
CA THR A 125 23.20 -4.73 -42.48
C THR A 125 22.75 -5.24 -43.86
N ASN A 126 22.24 -6.48 -43.92
CA ASN A 126 21.72 -7.08 -45.14
C ASN A 126 20.46 -6.34 -45.60
N LYS A 127 20.30 -6.22 -46.91
CA LYS A 127 19.10 -5.63 -47.52
C LYS A 127 17.88 -6.54 -47.30
N LEU A 128 16.78 -5.95 -46.84
CA LEU A 128 15.49 -6.57 -46.59
C LEU A 128 14.43 -5.92 -47.49
N ASP A 129 14.10 -6.55 -48.61
CA ASP A 129 13.05 -6.12 -49.52
C ASP A 129 11.66 -6.36 -48.89
N ILE A 130 10.80 -5.34 -48.93
CA ILE A 130 9.46 -5.33 -48.35
C ILE A 130 8.45 -5.20 -49.48
N VAL A 131 7.61 -6.22 -49.67
CA VAL A 131 6.64 -6.28 -50.77
C VAL A 131 5.21 -6.48 -50.27
N ASP A 132 4.24 -6.02 -51.06
CA ASP A 132 2.80 -6.11 -50.79
C ASP A 132 2.37 -5.43 -49.48
N VAL A 133 2.96 -4.27 -49.16
CA VAL A 133 2.65 -3.48 -47.97
C VAL A 133 2.16 -2.08 -48.39
N LEU A 134 1.06 -1.64 -47.79
CA LEU A 134 0.40 -0.35 -48.01
C LEU A 134 0.50 0.52 -46.76
N LEU A 135 0.55 1.84 -46.91
CA LEU A 135 0.66 2.79 -45.80
C LEU A 135 -0.58 3.69 -45.69
N VAL A 136 -1.17 3.71 -44.50
CA VAL A 136 -2.20 4.66 -44.09
C VAL A 136 -1.70 5.37 -42.84
N THR A 137 -1.85 6.69 -42.77
CA THR A 137 -1.36 7.46 -41.62
C THR A 137 -2.40 8.45 -41.11
N ALA A 138 -2.35 8.76 -39.82
CA ALA A 138 -3.14 9.81 -39.19
C ALA A 138 -2.27 10.64 -38.24
N MET A 139 -2.54 11.95 -38.16
CA MET A 139 -1.90 12.84 -37.21
C MET A 139 -2.82 13.97 -36.74
N GLY A 140 -2.46 14.55 -35.60
CA GLY A 140 -3.00 15.84 -35.17
C GLY A 140 -2.29 17.02 -35.87
N PRO A 141 -2.91 18.21 -35.92
CA PRO A 141 -2.20 19.40 -36.35
C PRO A 141 -0.95 19.64 -35.47
N PRO A 142 0.14 20.22 -36.03
CA PRO A 142 1.34 20.53 -35.26
C PRO A 142 1.03 21.55 -34.15
N GLY A 143 1.71 21.42 -33.01
CA GLY A 143 1.47 22.21 -31.81
C GLY A 143 1.16 21.37 -30.57
N GLY A 144 1.26 22.00 -29.38
CA GLY A 144 0.89 21.34 -28.11
C GLY A 144 1.73 20.12 -27.71
N GLY A 145 2.93 19.94 -28.30
CA GLY A 145 3.78 18.75 -28.14
C GLY A 145 3.94 17.92 -29.42
N ARG A 146 3.10 18.17 -30.43
CA ARG A 146 3.22 17.58 -31.76
C ARG A 146 4.18 18.36 -32.64
N ASN A 147 5.01 17.62 -33.37
CA ASN A 147 6.06 18.16 -34.21
C ASN A 147 5.59 18.41 -35.65
N ASP A 148 6.30 19.26 -36.39
CA ASP A 148 6.15 19.34 -37.84
C ASP A 148 6.86 18.17 -38.52
N ILE A 149 6.19 17.59 -39.52
CA ILE A 149 6.72 16.51 -40.37
C ILE A 149 7.55 17.10 -41.51
N THR A 150 8.60 16.38 -41.92
CA THR A 150 9.44 16.80 -43.04
C THR A 150 8.70 16.77 -44.39
N GLY A 151 8.91 17.80 -45.21
CA GLY A 151 8.33 17.88 -46.57
C GLY A 151 8.74 16.72 -47.48
N ARG A 152 9.87 16.08 -47.19
CA ARG A 152 10.37 14.88 -47.89
C ARG A 152 9.46 13.67 -47.70
N PHE A 153 8.78 13.57 -46.56
CA PHE A 153 7.84 12.49 -46.31
C PHE A 153 6.46 12.81 -46.87
N THR A 154 5.98 14.05 -46.67
CA THR A 154 4.65 14.47 -47.14
C THR A 154 4.50 14.44 -48.66
N ARG A 155 5.59 14.56 -49.43
CA ARG A 155 5.54 14.43 -50.91
C ARG A 155 5.00 13.08 -51.40
N HIS A 156 5.08 12.03 -50.57
CA HIS A 156 4.60 10.69 -50.92
C HIS A 156 3.16 10.42 -50.49
N LEU A 157 2.55 11.34 -49.72
CA LEU A 157 1.26 11.13 -49.06
C LEU A 157 0.22 12.08 -49.63
N ASN A 158 -0.96 11.55 -49.93
CA ASN A 158 -2.13 12.40 -50.14
C ASN A 158 -2.70 12.85 -48.80
N ILE A 159 -2.68 14.17 -48.58
CA ILE A 159 -3.10 14.78 -47.31
C ILE A 159 -4.59 15.11 -47.37
N ILE A 160 -5.35 14.56 -46.43
CA ILE A 160 -6.78 14.83 -46.28
C ILE A 160 -7.00 15.45 -44.90
N SER A 161 -7.48 16.70 -44.89
CA SER A 161 -7.81 17.39 -43.65
C SER A 161 -9.22 17.03 -43.19
N ILE A 162 -9.35 16.69 -41.90
CA ILE A 162 -10.61 16.43 -41.21
C ILE A 162 -10.81 17.55 -40.20
N ASN A 163 -11.89 18.30 -40.39
CA ASN A 163 -12.26 19.38 -39.48
C ASN A 163 -12.95 18.84 -38.21
N ALA A 164 -13.11 19.72 -37.23
CA ALA A 164 -13.96 19.43 -36.08
C ALA A 164 -15.39 19.14 -36.54
N PHE A 165 -16.10 18.29 -35.80
CA PHE A 165 -17.50 17.98 -36.11
C PHE A 165 -18.37 19.23 -35.92
N GLU A 166 -19.33 19.40 -36.83
CA GLU A 166 -20.41 20.37 -36.65
C GLU A 166 -21.28 19.97 -35.45
N ASP A 167 -21.85 20.97 -34.77
CA ASP A 167 -22.66 20.76 -33.58
C ASP A 167 -23.83 19.82 -33.83
N ASP A 168 -24.50 19.95 -34.99
CA ASP A 168 -25.63 19.13 -35.39
C ASP A 168 -25.27 17.64 -35.45
N ILE A 169 -24.05 17.32 -35.88
CA ILE A 169 -23.55 15.95 -35.95
C ILE A 169 -23.33 15.42 -34.54
N LEU A 170 -22.70 16.21 -33.67
CA LEU A 170 -22.46 15.80 -32.27
C LEU A 170 -23.77 15.60 -31.52
N THR A 171 -24.71 16.54 -31.64
CA THR A 171 -26.04 16.44 -31.06
C THR A 171 -26.73 15.16 -31.54
N LYS A 172 -26.71 14.86 -32.85
CA LYS A 172 -27.31 13.64 -33.38
C LYS A 172 -26.71 12.35 -32.80
N ILE A 173 -25.38 12.28 -32.68
CA ILE A 173 -24.68 11.12 -32.14
C ILE A 173 -25.09 10.87 -30.68
N PHE A 174 -24.95 11.89 -29.83
CA PHE A 174 -25.20 11.72 -28.40
C PHE A 174 -26.69 11.66 -28.06
N SER A 175 -27.56 12.32 -28.81
CA SER A 175 -29.02 12.14 -28.65
C SER A 175 -29.44 10.72 -29.00
N SER A 176 -28.84 10.08 -30.02
CA SER A 176 -29.16 8.69 -30.35
C SER A 176 -28.75 7.72 -29.22
N ILE A 177 -27.62 7.99 -28.54
CA ILE A 177 -27.17 7.22 -27.38
C ILE A 177 -28.10 7.44 -26.18
N ALA A 178 -28.46 8.69 -25.91
CA ALA A 178 -29.38 9.04 -24.83
C ALA A 178 -30.78 8.43 -25.05
N ASP A 179 -31.33 8.55 -26.26
CA ASP A 179 -32.64 8.00 -26.64
C ASP A 179 -32.66 6.48 -26.48
N TRP A 180 -31.58 5.78 -26.87
CA TRP A 180 -31.47 4.34 -26.67
C TRP A 180 -31.51 3.93 -25.20
N HIS A 181 -30.85 4.69 -24.33
CA HIS A 181 -30.84 4.40 -22.89
C HIS A 181 -32.17 4.74 -22.22
N PHE A 182 -32.72 5.93 -22.44
CA PHE A 182 -34.00 6.32 -21.87
C PHE A 182 -35.18 5.53 -22.47
N GLY A 183 -34.99 4.88 -23.61
CA GLY A 183 -35.94 3.89 -24.13
C GLY A 183 -36.03 2.59 -23.31
N LYS A 184 -35.11 2.34 -22.38
CA LYS A 184 -35.07 1.13 -21.53
C LYS A 184 -35.96 1.24 -20.30
N GLY A 185 -37.26 1.47 -20.51
CA GLY A 185 -38.25 1.46 -19.43
C GLY A 185 -38.31 2.72 -18.55
N PHE A 186 -37.64 3.81 -18.94
CA PHE A 186 -37.85 5.12 -18.30
C PHE A 186 -39.18 5.73 -18.77
N ASP A 187 -39.70 6.68 -17.99
CA ASP A 187 -40.83 7.50 -18.43
C ASP A 187 -40.48 8.28 -19.70
N VAL A 188 -41.46 8.39 -20.61
CA VAL A 188 -41.37 9.13 -21.88
C VAL A 188 -40.88 10.57 -21.67
N MET A 189 -41.15 11.18 -20.52
CA MET A 189 -40.62 12.51 -20.20
C MET A 189 -39.08 12.56 -20.27
N PHE A 190 -38.38 11.50 -19.87
CA PHE A 190 -36.92 11.45 -19.86
C PHE A 190 -36.32 11.41 -21.27
N LEU A 191 -37.04 10.95 -22.29
CA LEU A 191 -36.60 11.07 -23.69
C LEU A 191 -36.47 12.54 -24.11
N ARG A 192 -37.39 13.40 -23.66
CA ARG A 192 -37.31 14.85 -23.91
C ARG A 192 -36.15 15.48 -23.15
N TYR A 193 -35.99 15.12 -21.88
CA TYR A 193 -34.88 15.59 -21.05
C TYR A 193 -33.51 15.09 -21.53
N GLY A 194 -33.43 13.92 -22.15
CA GLY A 194 -32.21 13.39 -22.77
C GLY A 194 -31.70 14.29 -23.91
N LYS A 195 -32.59 14.88 -24.71
CA LYS A 195 -32.19 15.87 -25.73
C LYS A 195 -31.70 17.18 -25.10
N MET A 196 -32.36 17.63 -24.04
CA MET A 196 -31.96 18.83 -23.28
C MET A 196 -30.60 18.64 -22.60
N LEU A 197 -30.33 17.43 -22.08
CA LEU A 197 -29.05 17.01 -21.51
C LEU A 197 -27.91 17.16 -22.52
N VAL A 198 -28.10 16.65 -23.72
CA VAL A 198 -27.09 16.72 -24.79
C VAL A 198 -26.80 18.18 -25.16
N GLN A 199 -27.83 19.02 -25.29
CA GLN A 199 -27.68 20.44 -25.56
C GLN A 199 -26.97 21.20 -24.42
N ALA A 200 -27.31 20.89 -23.17
CA ALA A 200 -26.70 21.50 -21.99
C ALA A 200 -25.22 21.11 -21.90
N THR A 201 -24.91 19.84 -22.12
CA THR A 201 -23.52 19.32 -22.13
C THR A 201 -22.70 19.95 -23.26
N MET A 202 -23.31 20.17 -24.44
CA MET A 202 -22.66 20.88 -25.55
C MET A 202 -22.30 22.31 -25.19
N THR A 203 -23.21 23.02 -24.55
CA THR A 203 -23.00 24.41 -24.12
C THR A 203 -21.84 24.50 -23.14
N ILE A 204 -21.79 23.61 -22.14
CA ILE A 204 -20.69 23.55 -21.17
C ILE A 204 -19.38 23.17 -21.83
N TYR A 205 -19.38 22.15 -22.70
CA TYR A 205 -18.18 21.71 -23.39
C TYR A 205 -17.53 22.84 -24.20
N LYS A 206 -18.33 23.61 -24.94
CA LYS A 206 -17.83 24.77 -25.70
C LYS A 206 -17.32 25.88 -24.79
N ALA A 207 -18.09 26.24 -23.77
CA ALA A 207 -17.67 27.25 -22.80
C ALA A 207 -16.36 26.83 -22.10
N ALA A 208 -16.17 25.54 -21.81
CA ALA A 208 -14.94 25.04 -21.22
C ALA A 208 -13.74 25.13 -22.17
N VAL A 209 -13.93 24.77 -23.45
CA VAL A 209 -12.88 24.86 -24.48
C VAL A 209 -12.46 26.31 -24.74
N GLU A 210 -13.40 27.26 -24.70
CA GLU A 210 -13.15 28.69 -24.96
C GLU A 210 -12.53 29.40 -23.75
N ASN A 211 -13.05 29.16 -22.54
CA ASN A 211 -12.62 29.90 -21.34
C ASN A 211 -11.37 29.31 -20.67
N PHE A 212 -11.16 27.98 -20.72
CA PHE A 212 -10.10 27.31 -19.97
C PHE A 212 -8.99 26.80 -20.91
N LEU A 213 -8.12 27.72 -21.34
CA LEU A 213 -7.02 27.42 -22.24
C LEU A 213 -5.79 26.84 -21.51
N PRO A 214 -5.03 25.93 -22.15
CA PRO A 214 -3.84 25.34 -21.56
C PRO A 214 -2.70 26.37 -21.49
N THR A 215 -2.22 26.61 -20.27
CA THR A 215 -1.03 27.47 -20.01
C THR A 215 0.13 26.61 -19.49
N PRO A 216 1.36 27.15 -19.40
CA PRO A 216 2.48 26.46 -18.76
C PRO A 216 2.19 25.88 -17.37
N SER A 217 1.46 26.62 -16.53
CA SER A 217 1.03 26.18 -15.19
C SER A 217 -0.18 25.25 -15.23
N LYS A 218 -1.04 25.38 -16.25
CA LYS A 218 -2.29 24.62 -16.41
C LYS A 218 -2.27 23.76 -17.68
N SER A 219 -1.20 23.00 -17.89
CA SER A 219 -0.99 22.24 -19.15
C SER A 219 -2.01 21.13 -19.38
N HIS A 220 -2.74 20.72 -18.34
CA HIS A 220 -3.76 19.68 -18.36
C HIS A 220 -5.15 20.22 -18.70
N TYR A 221 -5.34 21.53 -18.86
CA TYR A 221 -6.59 22.16 -19.32
C TYR A 221 -6.80 21.93 -20.83
N VAL A 222 -6.91 20.68 -21.23
CA VAL A 222 -7.17 20.26 -22.61
C VAL A 222 -8.45 19.46 -22.59
N PHE A 223 -9.51 20.05 -23.14
CA PHE A 223 -10.83 19.43 -23.23
C PHE A 223 -11.06 18.85 -24.61
N ASN A 224 -11.62 17.65 -24.68
CA ASN A 224 -11.87 16.96 -25.94
C ASN A 224 -13.24 16.24 -25.94
N LEU A 225 -13.62 15.66 -27.08
CA LEU A 225 -14.91 14.97 -27.23
C LEU A 225 -15.09 13.76 -26.29
N ARG A 226 -14.01 13.19 -25.75
CA ARG A 226 -14.08 12.11 -24.75
C ARG A 226 -14.62 12.63 -23.43
N ASP A 227 -14.33 13.87 -23.06
CA ASP A 227 -14.90 14.51 -21.86
C ASP A 227 -16.42 14.63 -21.98
N PHE A 228 -16.91 15.04 -23.16
CA PHE A 228 -18.34 15.01 -23.46
C PHE A 228 -18.92 13.60 -23.29
N SER A 229 -18.27 12.59 -23.88
CA SER A 229 -18.69 11.19 -23.77
C SER A 229 -18.74 10.69 -22.33
N ARG A 230 -17.76 11.08 -21.49
CA ARG A 230 -17.69 10.69 -20.06
C ARG A 230 -18.85 11.24 -19.24
N VAL A 231 -19.31 12.45 -19.54
CA VAL A 231 -20.50 13.03 -18.87
C VAL A 231 -21.72 12.21 -19.22
N ILE A 232 -21.95 11.96 -20.52
CA ILE A 232 -23.10 11.16 -20.96
C ILE A 232 -23.03 9.77 -20.33
N GLN A 233 -21.92 9.05 -20.49
CA GLN A 233 -21.73 7.71 -19.92
C GLN A 233 -21.94 7.66 -18.40
N GLY A 234 -21.55 8.71 -17.66
CA GLY A 234 -21.81 8.81 -16.22
C GLY A 234 -23.30 8.90 -15.89
N VAL A 235 -24.06 9.67 -16.67
CA VAL A 235 -25.54 9.75 -16.51
C VAL A 235 -26.20 8.41 -16.82
N LEU A 236 -25.67 7.66 -17.80
CA LEU A 236 -26.21 6.33 -18.17
C LEU A 236 -25.97 5.23 -17.11
N LEU A 237 -25.19 5.50 -16.04
CA LEU A 237 -24.98 4.55 -14.96
C LEU A 237 -26.22 4.38 -14.07
N CYS A 238 -27.07 5.40 -13.98
CA CYS A 238 -28.27 5.35 -13.12
C CYS A 238 -29.40 4.58 -13.82
N PRO A 239 -29.94 3.50 -13.22
CA PRO A 239 -31.00 2.72 -13.83
C PRO A 239 -32.39 3.39 -13.72
N HIS A 240 -33.30 3.01 -14.62
CA HIS A 240 -34.70 3.47 -14.66
C HIS A 240 -35.48 3.32 -13.34
N THR A 241 -35.14 2.32 -12.53
CA THR A 241 -35.79 2.07 -11.23
C THR A 241 -35.56 3.20 -10.22
N HIS A 242 -34.39 3.85 -10.27
CA HIS A 242 -33.98 4.87 -9.30
C HIS A 242 -34.07 6.30 -9.84
N LEU A 243 -34.26 6.48 -11.15
CA LEU A 243 -34.41 7.77 -11.79
C LEU A 243 -35.89 8.03 -12.16
N GLN A 244 -36.67 8.50 -11.19
CA GLN A 244 -38.09 8.80 -11.38
C GLN A 244 -38.38 10.30 -11.37
N ASP A 245 -37.51 11.10 -10.74
CA ASP A 245 -37.68 12.54 -10.59
C ASP A 245 -36.80 13.32 -11.58
N VAL A 246 -37.37 14.39 -12.11
CA VAL A 246 -36.71 15.32 -13.04
C VAL A 246 -35.65 16.15 -12.31
N GLU A 247 -35.92 16.58 -11.07
CA GLU A 247 -34.93 17.38 -10.33
C GLU A 247 -33.70 16.51 -10.01
N LYS A 248 -33.90 15.25 -9.61
CA LYS A 248 -32.82 14.26 -9.47
C LYS A 248 -32.02 14.05 -10.75
N PHE A 249 -32.66 14.01 -11.92
CA PHE A 249 -31.96 13.92 -13.20
C PHE A 249 -31.04 15.12 -13.46
N ILE A 250 -31.51 16.33 -13.17
CA ILE A 250 -30.71 17.55 -13.31
C ILE A 250 -29.55 17.53 -12.31
N ARG A 251 -29.76 17.05 -11.07
CA ARG A 251 -28.68 16.86 -10.09
C ARG A 251 -27.63 15.87 -10.57
N LEU A 252 -28.05 14.74 -11.12
CA LEU A 252 -27.15 13.75 -11.70
C LEU A 252 -26.30 14.38 -12.82
N TRP A 253 -26.91 15.15 -13.72
CA TRP A 253 -26.15 15.86 -14.75
C TRP A 253 -25.17 16.87 -14.18
N ILE A 254 -25.57 17.70 -13.20
CA ILE A 254 -24.68 18.66 -12.53
C ILE A 254 -23.49 17.91 -11.89
N HIS A 255 -23.76 16.80 -11.20
CA HIS A 255 -22.72 15.95 -10.62
C HIS A 255 -21.73 15.49 -11.69
N GLU A 256 -22.20 14.86 -12.77
CA GLU A 256 -21.31 14.33 -13.82
C GLU A 256 -20.50 15.41 -14.53
N VAL A 257 -21.09 16.60 -14.73
CA VAL A 257 -20.39 17.78 -15.27
C VAL A 257 -19.26 18.22 -14.34
N TYR A 258 -19.52 18.29 -13.03
CA TYR A 258 -18.51 18.64 -12.03
C TYR A 258 -17.36 17.61 -12.02
N ARG A 259 -17.69 16.31 -12.03
CA ARG A 259 -16.68 15.24 -11.98
C ARG A 259 -15.77 15.19 -13.20
N VAL A 260 -16.23 15.64 -14.37
CA VAL A 260 -15.43 15.62 -15.61
C VAL A 260 -14.66 16.92 -15.86
N PHE A 261 -15.31 18.06 -15.64
CA PHE A 261 -14.74 19.37 -15.97
C PHE A 261 -14.20 20.12 -14.74
N TYR A 262 -15.01 20.23 -13.68
CA TYR A 262 -14.65 21.03 -12.49
C TYR A 262 -13.47 20.43 -11.71
N ASP A 263 -13.42 19.10 -11.56
CA ASP A 263 -12.35 18.41 -10.81
C ASP A 263 -10.95 18.56 -11.47
N ARG A 264 -10.90 19.04 -12.72
CA ARG A 264 -9.66 19.38 -13.44
C ARG A 264 -9.15 20.79 -13.12
N LEU A 265 -10.02 21.69 -12.64
CA LEU A 265 -9.69 23.10 -12.40
C LEU A 265 -8.92 23.28 -11.09
N ILE A 266 -7.90 24.13 -11.10
CA ILE A 266 -7.04 24.39 -9.92
C ILE A 266 -7.43 25.70 -9.24
N ASP A 267 -7.59 26.77 -10.01
CA ASP A 267 -7.75 28.11 -9.46
C ASP A 267 -9.20 28.40 -9.04
N HIS A 268 -9.34 29.17 -7.96
CA HIS A 268 -10.66 29.56 -7.45
C HIS A 268 -11.43 30.44 -8.44
N GLU A 269 -10.73 31.29 -9.20
CA GLU A 269 -11.35 32.15 -10.23
C GLU A 269 -11.98 31.30 -11.35
N ASP A 270 -11.22 30.34 -11.88
CA ASP A 270 -11.71 29.41 -12.92
C ASP A 270 -12.95 28.64 -12.45
N ARG A 271 -12.93 28.17 -11.19
CA ARG A 271 -14.05 27.45 -10.57
C ARG A 271 -15.29 28.31 -10.44
N GLN A 272 -15.14 29.58 -10.07
CA GLN A 272 -16.26 30.50 -9.97
C GLN A 272 -16.88 30.80 -11.33
N VAL A 273 -16.05 30.95 -12.38
CA VAL A 273 -16.51 31.09 -13.77
C VAL A 273 -17.28 29.83 -14.19
N PHE A 274 -16.76 28.65 -13.87
CA PHE A 274 -17.43 27.38 -14.16
C PHE A 274 -18.78 27.25 -13.44
N PHE A 275 -18.84 27.56 -12.14
CA PHE A 275 -20.07 27.55 -11.35
C PHE A 275 -21.16 28.45 -11.99
N ASN A 276 -20.78 29.67 -12.40
CA ASN A 276 -21.71 30.57 -13.07
C ASN A 276 -22.19 30.01 -14.43
N THR A 277 -21.29 29.39 -15.18
CA THR A 277 -21.60 28.75 -16.47
C THR A 277 -22.61 27.62 -16.31
N VAL A 278 -22.45 26.77 -15.28
CA VAL A 278 -23.39 25.69 -14.96
C VAL A 278 -24.74 26.27 -14.55
N ARG A 279 -24.75 27.33 -13.74
CA ARG A 279 -25.99 28.00 -13.31
C ARG A 279 -26.79 28.56 -14.48
N GLU A 280 -26.12 29.26 -15.39
CA GLU A 280 -26.74 29.82 -16.60
C GLU A 280 -27.22 28.72 -17.54
N THR A 281 -26.40 27.69 -17.77
CA THR A 281 -26.78 26.56 -18.63
C THR A 281 -27.99 25.82 -18.08
N THR A 282 -28.06 25.62 -16.76
CA THR A 282 -29.20 24.94 -16.11
C THR A 282 -30.48 25.73 -16.32
N SER A 283 -30.44 27.05 -16.11
CA SER A 283 -31.58 27.93 -16.33
C SER A 283 -32.04 27.96 -17.79
N ASN A 284 -31.09 28.08 -18.73
CA ASN A 284 -31.40 28.21 -20.15
C ASN A 284 -31.88 26.90 -20.78
N CYS A 285 -31.19 25.79 -20.49
CA CYS A 285 -31.48 24.50 -21.11
C CYS A 285 -32.62 23.77 -20.40
N PHE A 286 -32.57 23.64 -19.07
CA PHE A 286 -33.56 22.88 -18.30
C PHE A 286 -34.76 23.72 -17.84
N LYS A 287 -34.71 25.05 -17.98
CA LYS A 287 -35.75 25.96 -17.50
C LYS A 287 -36.03 25.83 -15.99
N GLN A 288 -35.00 25.45 -15.24
CA GLN A 288 -35.04 25.34 -13.78
C GLN A 288 -33.87 26.12 -13.17
N SER A 289 -34.07 26.69 -11.99
CA SER A 289 -32.99 27.35 -11.24
C SER A 289 -32.19 26.32 -10.45
N VAL A 290 -30.86 26.50 -10.40
CA VAL A 290 -29.96 25.63 -9.61
C VAL A 290 -30.34 25.70 -8.13
N GLU A 291 -30.75 26.87 -7.66
CA GLU A 291 -31.19 27.10 -6.28
C GLU A 291 -32.39 26.23 -5.91
N LYS A 292 -33.32 26.00 -6.84
CA LYS A 292 -34.47 25.12 -6.59
C LYS A 292 -34.05 23.65 -6.56
N VAL A 293 -33.26 23.23 -7.55
CA VAL A 293 -32.84 21.83 -7.71
C VAL A 293 -31.94 21.35 -6.55
N LEU A 294 -31.09 22.23 -6.03
CA LEU A 294 -30.10 21.93 -4.98
C LEU A 294 -30.48 22.48 -3.61
N ILE A 295 -31.73 22.89 -3.39
CA ILE A 295 -32.15 23.55 -2.14
C ILE A 295 -31.81 22.76 -0.88
N HIS A 296 -31.87 21.42 -0.96
CA HIS A 296 -31.56 20.51 0.14
C HIS A 296 -30.08 20.53 0.58
N LEU A 297 -29.16 21.07 -0.25
CA LEU A 297 -27.73 21.17 0.05
C LEU A 297 -27.35 22.44 0.83
N SER A 298 -28.27 23.40 0.99
CA SER A 298 -28.00 24.64 1.71
C SER A 298 -29.05 24.91 2.80
N PRO A 299 -28.64 25.01 4.08
CA PRO A 299 -29.55 25.39 5.16
C PRO A 299 -30.15 26.80 4.99
N THR A 300 -29.48 27.66 4.20
CA THR A 300 -29.87 29.07 4.00
C THR A 300 -30.63 29.32 2.69
N GLY A 301 -30.81 28.28 1.87
CA GLY A 301 -31.45 28.37 0.54
C GLY A 301 -30.61 29.06 -0.55
N LYS A 302 -29.48 29.69 -0.21
CA LYS A 302 -28.51 30.20 -1.19
C LYS A 302 -27.47 29.13 -1.50
N ILE A 303 -27.27 28.84 -2.78
CA ILE A 303 -26.29 27.85 -3.25
C ILE A 303 -25.00 28.58 -3.62
N VAL A 304 -23.90 28.19 -2.96
CA VAL A 304 -22.53 28.56 -3.29
C VAL A 304 -21.84 27.33 -3.88
N ASP A 305 -20.74 27.52 -4.61
CA ASP A 305 -19.97 26.43 -5.22
C ASP A 305 -19.58 25.34 -4.21
N ASP A 306 -19.23 25.70 -2.97
CA ASP A 306 -18.89 24.72 -1.93
C ASP A 306 -20.07 23.81 -1.55
N ASN A 307 -21.33 24.24 -1.72
CA ASN A 307 -22.49 23.38 -1.46
C ASN A 307 -22.56 22.21 -2.44
N ILE A 308 -22.10 22.38 -3.69
CA ILE A 308 -22.13 21.33 -4.72
C ILE A 308 -21.16 20.19 -4.38
N ARG A 309 -20.13 20.45 -3.58
CA ARG A 309 -19.23 19.39 -3.07
C ARG A 309 -19.95 18.39 -2.14
N SER A 310 -21.14 18.72 -1.64
CA SER A 310 -22.01 17.79 -0.89
C SER A 310 -22.94 16.98 -1.77
N LEU A 311 -22.92 17.18 -3.08
CA LEU A 311 -23.70 16.38 -4.02
C LEU A 311 -22.94 15.09 -4.35
N PHE A 312 -23.44 13.96 -3.86
CA PHE A 312 -22.82 12.65 -4.04
C PHE A 312 -23.73 11.72 -4.84
N PHE A 313 -23.13 11.05 -5.82
CA PHE A 313 -23.70 9.87 -6.46
C PHE A 313 -22.70 8.72 -6.36
N GLY A 314 -23.20 7.53 -6.02
CA GLY A 314 -22.36 6.36 -5.80
C GLY A 314 -23.18 5.08 -5.64
N ASP A 315 -22.49 3.94 -5.72
CA ASP A 315 -23.09 2.60 -5.64
C ASP A 315 -22.70 1.83 -4.37
N PHE A 316 -21.87 2.43 -3.53
CA PHE A 316 -21.29 1.87 -2.31
C PHE A 316 -22.10 2.21 -1.05
N PHE A 317 -23.24 2.89 -1.15
CA PHE A 317 -24.02 3.29 0.03
C PHE A 317 -24.65 2.11 0.78
N LYS A 318 -24.87 0.97 0.09
CA LYS A 318 -25.44 -0.26 0.68
C LYS A 318 -24.44 -1.42 0.56
N PRO A 319 -23.59 -1.64 1.57
CA PRO A 319 -22.55 -2.68 1.50
C PRO A 319 -23.08 -4.10 1.36
N GLU A 320 -24.20 -4.41 1.99
CA GLU A 320 -24.80 -5.75 2.04
C GLU A 320 -25.57 -6.16 0.77
N SER A 321 -25.75 -5.24 -0.18
CA SER A 321 -26.52 -5.53 -1.39
C SER A 321 -25.65 -6.17 -2.47
N ASP A 322 -26.09 -7.32 -2.99
CA ASP A 322 -25.44 -7.98 -4.13
C ASP A 322 -25.46 -7.11 -5.41
N GLN A 323 -26.48 -6.26 -5.57
CA GLN A 323 -26.58 -5.31 -6.68
C GLN A 323 -26.24 -3.90 -6.20
N LYS A 324 -24.99 -3.49 -6.43
CA LYS A 324 -24.54 -2.11 -6.23
C LYS A 324 -25.11 -1.22 -7.33
N ILE A 325 -26.02 -0.32 -6.96
CA ILE A 325 -26.73 0.57 -7.88
C ILE A 325 -26.21 1.99 -7.71
N TYR A 326 -25.82 2.63 -8.82
CA TYR A 326 -25.40 4.04 -8.82
C TYR A 326 -26.60 4.97 -8.58
N ASP A 327 -26.63 5.61 -7.41
CA ASP A 327 -27.74 6.46 -6.99
C ASP A 327 -27.29 7.70 -6.19
N GLU A 328 -28.19 8.67 -6.00
CA GLU A 328 -27.99 9.87 -5.19
C GLU A 328 -27.89 9.52 -3.70
N ILE A 329 -26.86 10.05 -3.03
CA ILE A 329 -26.61 9.87 -1.61
C ILE A 329 -26.91 11.20 -0.90
N THR A 330 -27.98 11.23 -0.10
CA THR A 330 -28.45 12.44 0.59
C THR A 330 -27.94 12.55 2.03
N ASP A 331 -27.75 11.42 2.73
CA ASP A 331 -27.29 11.41 4.13
C ASP A 331 -25.76 11.26 4.22
N LEU A 332 -25.08 12.38 4.49
CA LEU A 332 -23.63 12.45 4.66
C LEU A 332 -23.12 11.76 5.95
N LYS A 333 -23.93 11.70 7.01
CA LYS A 333 -23.52 11.04 8.26
C LYS A 333 -23.50 9.54 8.07
N GLN A 334 -24.57 9.00 7.49
CA GLN A 334 -24.62 7.59 7.13
C GLN A 334 -23.52 7.23 6.12
N LEU A 335 -23.26 8.09 5.13
CA LEU A 335 -22.16 7.92 4.19
C LEU A 335 -20.80 7.79 4.88
N THR A 336 -20.55 8.61 5.90
CA THR A 336 -19.30 8.57 6.68
C THR A 336 -19.17 7.23 7.42
N MET A 337 -20.24 6.79 8.10
CA MET A 337 -20.26 5.50 8.79
C MET A 337 -20.02 4.31 7.83
N VAL A 338 -20.61 4.35 6.63
CA VAL A 338 -20.41 3.30 5.61
C VAL A 338 -18.96 3.30 5.11
N MET A 339 -18.35 4.46 4.92
CA MET A 339 -16.94 4.56 4.52
C MET A 339 -15.98 4.06 5.60
N GLU A 340 -16.27 4.36 6.87
CA GLU A 340 -15.51 3.83 8.02
C GLU A 340 -15.62 2.31 8.11
N TYR A 341 -16.82 1.76 7.91
CA TYR A 341 -17.03 0.31 7.83
C TYR A 341 -16.17 -0.35 6.75
N TYR A 342 -16.12 0.21 5.53
CA TYR A 342 -15.24 -0.31 4.47
C TYR A 342 -13.76 -0.23 4.81
N LEU A 343 -13.33 0.81 5.54
CA LEU A 343 -11.96 0.96 5.99
C LEU A 343 -11.59 -0.08 7.05
N GLU A 344 -12.49 -0.35 7.99
CA GLU A 344 -12.31 -1.38 9.01
C GLU A 344 -12.21 -2.77 8.36
N GLU A 345 -13.11 -3.10 7.44
CA GLU A 345 -13.07 -4.35 6.68
C GLU A 345 -11.77 -4.48 5.87
N PHE A 346 -11.33 -3.40 5.22
CA PHE A 346 -10.04 -3.38 4.52
C PHE A 346 -8.89 -3.67 5.49
N ASN A 347 -8.88 -3.06 6.67
CA ASN A 347 -7.83 -3.23 7.66
C ASN A 347 -7.82 -4.63 8.28
N ASN A 348 -8.98 -5.28 8.40
CA ASN A 348 -9.10 -6.66 8.88
C ASN A 348 -8.54 -7.69 7.89
N ILE A 349 -8.69 -7.44 6.58
CA ILE A 349 -8.24 -8.34 5.52
C ILE A 349 -6.79 -8.06 5.09
N SER A 350 -6.40 -6.78 5.09
CA SER A 350 -5.10 -6.34 4.57
C SER A 350 -3.96 -6.66 5.53
N LYS A 351 -2.85 -7.14 4.98
CA LYS A 351 -1.57 -7.29 5.73
C LYS A 351 -0.93 -5.94 6.09
N ALA A 352 -1.33 -4.87 5.41
CA ALA A 352 -0.83 -3.52 5.61
C ALA A 352 -2.04 -2.60 5.86
N PRO A 353 -2.49 -2.47 7.14
CA PRO A 353 -3.60 -1.61 7.48
C PRO A 353 -3.24 -0.14 7.26
N MET A 354 -4.26 0.67 6.98
CA MET A 354 -4.13 2.11 6.77
C MET A 354 -4.97 2.89 7.79
N SER A 355 -4.35 3.88 8.44
CA SER A 355 -5.01 4.83 9.34
C SER A 355 -5.48 6.05 8.55
N LEU A 356 -6.57 5.88 7.80
CA LEU A 356 -7.20 6.97 7.04
C LEU A 356 -8.31 7.61 7.88
N VAL A 357 -8.31 8.94 7.99
CA VAL A 357 -9.42 9.68 8.62
C VAL A 357 -10.48 10.00 7.56
N MET A 358 -11.73 9.62 7.83
CA MET A 358 -12.86 9.86 6.94
C MET A 358 -13.46 11.25 7.18
N PHE A 359 -12.98 12.23 6.43
CA PHE A 359 -13.59 13.55 6.35
C PHE A 359 -14.06 13.85 4.93
N ARG A 360 -14.88 14.89 4.77
CA ARG A 360 -15.55 15.25 3.50
C ARG A 360 -14.63 15.17 2.29
N PHE A 361 -13.45 15.77 2.36
CA PHE A 361 -12.47 15.77 1.26
C PHE A 361 -11.98 14.35 0.90
N THR A 362 -11.71 13.48 1.88
CA THR A 362 -11.33 12.08 1.64
C THR A 362 -12.48 11.32 0.97
N ILE A 363 -13.71 11.49 1.47
CA ILE A 363 -14.93 10.87 0.93
C ILE A 363 -15.18 11.34 -0.52
N GLU A 364 -14.99 12.62 -0.81
CA GLU A 364 -15.08 13.18 -2.16
C GLU A 364 -14.12 12.46 -3.12
N HIS A 365 -12.84 12.34 -2.77
CA HIS A 365 -11.86 11.71 -3.64
C HIS A 365 -12.08 10.20 -3.82
N ILE A 366 -12.45 9.47 -2.75
CA ILE A 366 -12.82 8.06 -2.84
C ILE A 366 -14.03 7.89 -3.78
N SER A 367 -15.06 8.72 -3.61
CA SER A 367 -16.27 8.67 -4.44
C SER A 367 -15.96 8.93 -5.92
N ARG A 368 -15.07 9.90 -6.21
CA ARG A 368 -14.59 10.18 -7.58
C ARG A 368 -13.88 8.97 -8.18
N ILE A 369 -13.00 8.31 -7.43
CA ILE A 369 -12.27 7.14 -7.90
C ILE A 369 -13.26 5.99 -8.17
N CYS A 370 -14.17 5.69 -7.24
CA CYS A 370 -15.20 4.67 -7.41
C CYS A 370 -16.06 4.92 -8.67
N ARG A 371 -16.49 6.17 -8.89
CA ARG A 371 -17.27 6.56 -10.07
C ARG A 371 -16.50 6.28 -11.36
N VAL A 372 -15.21 6.59 -11.43
CA VAL A 372 -14.42 6.36 -12.66
C VAL A 372 -14.15 4.87 -12.87
N LEU A 373 -13.88 4.10 -11.82
CA LEU A 373 -13.68 2.65 -11.91
C LEU A 373 -14.90 1.91 -12.47
N LYS A 374 -16.10 2.44 -12.25
CA LYS A 374 -17.36 1.90 -12.81
C LYS A 374 -17.55 2.19 -14.30
N GLN A 375 -16.84 3.18 -14.85
CA GLN A 375 -16.93 3.50 -16.26
C GLN A 375 -16.10 2.52 -17.08
N ASP A 376 -16.63 2.15 -18.24
CA ASP A 376 -15.88 1.41 -19.25
C ASP A 376 -14.62 2.18 -19.65
N LYS A 377 -13.46 1.52 -19.61
CA LYS A 377 -12.14 2.14 -19.85
C LYS A 377 -11.87 3.31 -18.91
N GLY A 378 -12.33 3.18 -17.67
CA GLY A 378 -12.12 4.15 -16.60
C GLY A 378 -10.70 4.14 -16.06
N HIS A 379 -9.85 5.01 -16.61
CA HIS A 379 -8.49 5.26 -16.10
C HIS A 379 -8.44 6.58 -15.32
N LEU A 380 -7.54 6.68 -14.34
CA LEU A 380 -7.39 7.86 -13.48
C LEU A 380 -5.98 8.43 -13.51
N LEU A 381 -5.89 9.75 -13.50
CA LEU A 381 -4.67 10.50 -13.22
C LEU A 381 -4.89 11.36 -11.96
N LEU A 382 -4.36 10.87 -10.85
CA LEU A 382 -4.44 11.51 -9.54
C LEU A 382 -3.26 12.46 -9.34
N VAL A 383 -3.54 13.75 -9.38
CA VAL A 383 -2.51 14.79 -9.28
C VAL A 383 -2.57 15.40 -7.89
N GLY A 384 -1.44 15.48 -7.20
CA GLY A 384 -1.39 16.07 -5.87
C GLY A 384 0.01 16.07 -5.28
N ILE A 385 0.19 16.81 -4.19
CA ILE A 385 1.45 16.83 -3.47
C ILE A 385 1.67 15.47 -2.77
N GLY A 386 2.92 15.14 -2.43
CA GLY A 386 3.21 13.95 -1.60
C GLY A 386 2.41 13.99 -0.30
N GLY A 387 1.89 12.83 0.12
CA GLY A 387 1.12 12.74 1.37
C GLY A 387 -0.33 13.19 1.32
N SER A 388 -0.86 13.58 0.15
CA SER A 388 -2.26 14.03 0.01
C SER A 388 -3.31 12.93 0.14
N GLY A 389 -2.91 11.66 0.32
CA GLY A 389 -3.83 10.52 0.46
C GLY A 389 -4.18 9.80 -0.86
N ARG A 390 -3.58 10.17 -2.00
CA ARG A 390 -3.86 9.57 -3.32
C ARG A 390 -3.76 8.04 -3.32
N GLN A 391 -2.65 7.51 -2.83
CA GLN A 391 -2.41 6.06 -2.80
C GLN A 391 -3.43 5.35 -1.89
N SER A 392 -3.68 5.88 -0.69
CA SER A 392 -4.62 5.31 0.27
C SER A 392 -6.06 5.34 -0.27
N ALA A 393 -6.48 6.45 -0.87
CA ALA A 393 -7.79 6.58 -1.49
C ALA A 393 -7.98 5.59 -2.64
N SER A 394 -6.97 5.41 -3.50
CA SER A 394 -7.03 4.40 -4.58
C SER A 394 -7.15 2.98 -4.04
N LYS A 395 -6.36 2.62 -3.02
CA LYS A 395 -6.39 1.28 -2.41
C LYS A 395 -7.77 0.94 -1.85
N LEU A 396 -8.35 1.87 -1.08
CA LEU A 396 -9.67 1.69 -0.49
C LEU A 396 -10.77 1.64 -1.57
N SER A 397 -10.72 2.54 -2.55
CA SER A 397 -11.71 2.58 -3.64
C SER A 397 -11.70 1.28 -4.48
N THR A 398 -10.52 0.73 -4.73
CA THR A 398 -10.37 -0.57 -5.41
C THR A 398 -11.01 -1.69 -4.60
N PHE A 399 -10.78 -1.71 -3.28
CA PHE A 399 -11.38 -2.69 -2.38
C PHE A 399 -12.91 -2.57 -2.32
N MET A 400 -13.44 -1.35 -2.23
CA MET A 400 -14.90 -1.09 -2.22
C MET A 400 -15.60 -1.59 -3.48
N ASN A 401 -14.91 -1.54 -4.64
CA ASN A 401 -15.40 -2.06 -5.91
C ASN A 401 -15.17 -3.57 -6.08
N SER A 402 -14.55 -4.23 -5.09
CA SER A 402 -14.18 -5.65 -5.14
C SER A 402 -13.24 -5.98 -6.31
N TYR A 403 -12.38 -5.02 -6.69
CA TYR A 403 -11.36 -5.19 -7.73
C TYR A 403 -10.04 -5.63 -7.12
N GLU A 404 -9.21 -6.32 -7.91
CA GLU A 404 -7.86 -6.69 -7.46
C GLU A 404 -6.90 -5.51 -7.64
N LEU A 405 -6.12 -5.19 -6.62
CA LEU A 405 -5.10 -4.15 -6.69
C LEU A 405 -3.77 -4.77 -7.10
N TYR A 406 -3.16 -4.25 -8.16
CA TYR A 406 -1.79 -4.55 -8.53
C TYR A 406 -0.92 -3.31 -8.36
N GLN A 407 0.10 -3.39 -7.50
CA GLN A 407 1.09 -2.33 -7.27
C GLN A 407 2.49 -2.92 -7.38
N ILE A 408 3.38 -2.28 -8.15
CA ILE A 408 4.76 -2.74 -8.31
C ILE A 408 5.62 -2.46 -7.08
N GLU A 409 6.52 -3.39 -6.76
CA GLU A 409 7.51 -3.22 -5.70
C GLU A 409 8.89 -3.02 -6.31
N ILE A 410 9.42 -1.80 -6.18
CA ILE A 410 10.69 -1.45 -6.81
C ILE A 410 11.84 -1.74 -5.85
N THR A 411 12.67 -2.71 -6.25
CA THR A 411 13.97 -2.97 -5.64
C THR A 411 15.06 -2.12 -6.28
N LYS A 412 16.23 -2.01 -5.64
CA LYS A 412 17.38 -1.28 -6.21
C LYS A 412 17.78 -1.84 -7.58
N SER A 413 17.70 -3.16 -7.76
CA SER A 413 18.03 -3.88 -9.00
C SER A 413 16.90 -3.94 -10.03
N TYR A 414 15.71 -3.38 -9.76
CA TYR A 414 14.58 -3.41 -10.68
C TYR A 414 14.92 -2.77 -12.03
N SER A 415 14.80 -3.56 -13.09
CA SER A 415 15.19 -3.27 -14.48
C SER A 415 13.98 -3.18 -15.41
N GLY A 416 14.21 -2.78 -16.67
CA GLY A 416 13.15 -2.75 -17.69
C GLY A 416 12.57 -4.12 -18.05
N ASN A 417 13.30 -5.21 -17.81
CA ASN A 417 12.78 -6.56 -18.02
C ASN A 417 11.78 -6.93 -16.93
N ASP A 418 12.07 -6.59 -15.67
CA ASP A 418 11.16 -6.82 -14.54
C ASP A 418 9.84 -6.07 -14.74
N TRP A 419 9.92 -4.83 -15.25
CA TRP A 419 8.76 -4.03 -15.66
C TRP A 419 7.88 -4.74 -16.69
N ARG A 420 8.48 -5.26 -17.76
CA ARG A 420 7.73 -5.99 -18.80
C ARG A 420 7.10 -7.27 -18.27
N GLU A 421 7.77 -7.98 -17.37
CA GLU A 421 7.21 -9.16 -16.71
C GLU A 421 6.04 -8.82 -15.78
N ASP A 422 6.10 -7.71 -15.06
CA ASP A 422 4.96 -7.25 -14.24
C ASP A 422 3.77 -6.81 -15.10
N LEU A 423 4.02 -6.11 -16.21
CA LEU A 423 2.96 -5.80 -17.19
C LEU A 423 2.33 -7.06 -17.79
N LYS A 424 3.13 -8.09 -18.13
CA LYS A 424 2.61 -9.39 -18.59
C LYS A 424 1.67 -10.00 -17.56
N LYS A 425 2.07 -10.04 -16.28
CA LYS A 425 1.24 -10.60 -15.19
C LYS A 425 -0.10 -9.88 -15.10
N VAL A 426 -0.10 -8.54 -15.14
CA VAL A 426 -1.33 -7.74 -15.13
C VAL A 426 -2.21 -8.07 -16.34
N MET A 427 -1.64 -8.10 -17.55
CA MET A 427 -2.40 -8.41 -18.76
C MET A 427 -2.98 -9.83 -18.73
N LEU A 428 -2.25 -10.81 -18.20
CA LEU A 428 -2.71 -12.19 -18.06
C LEU A 428 -3.84 -12.32 -17.01
N GLN A 429 -3.70 -11.66 -15.87
CA GLN A 429 -4.71 -11.63 -14.81
C GLN A 429 -6.04 -11.03 -15.30
N VAL A 430 -5.96 -9.92 -16.01
CA VAL A 430 -7.12 -9.20 -16.55
C VAL A 430 -7.73 -9.94 -17.75
N GLY A 431 -6.89 -10.37 -18.69
CA GLY A 431 -7.36 -10.93 -19.96
C GLY A 431 -7.71 -12.41 -19.92
N VAL A 432 -6.97 -13.24 -19.18
CA VAL A 432 -7.26 -14.69 -19.05
C VAL A 432 -8.27 -14.95 -17.95
N ALA A 433 -7.98 -14.50 -16.72
CA ALA A 433 -8.83 -14.78 -15.56
C ALA A 433 -10.08 -13.88 -15.49
N SER A 434 -10.17 -12.85 -16.35
CA SER A 434 -11.29 -11.91 -16.43
C SER A 434 -11.60 -11.18 -15.13
N LYS A 435 -10.57 -10.95 -14.32
CA LYS A 435 -10.71 -10.22 -13.06
C LYS A 435 -10.47 -8.74 -13.28
N SER A 436 -11.44 -7.92 -12.87
CA SER A 436 -11.28 -6.46 -12.86
C SER A 436 -10.13 -6.08 -11.94
N THR A 437 -9.09 -5.47 -12.51
CA THR A 437 -7.82 -5.19 -11.80
C THR A 437 -7.49 -3.71 -11.95
N VAL A 438 -7.13 -3.09 -10.83
CA VAL A 438 -6.62 -1.72 -10.76
C VAL A 438 -5.10 -1.76 -10.68
N PHE A 439 -4.44 -1.28 -11.73
CA PHE A 439 -3.00 -1.08 -11.75
C PHE A 439 -2.64 0.30 -11.20
N LEU A 440 -2.04 0.34 -10.01
CA LEU A 440 -1.66 1.58 -9.32
C LEU A 440 -0.16 1.86 -9.49
N LEU A 441 0.17 2.94 -10.20
CA LEU A 441 1.54 3.41 -10.41
C LEU A 441 1.74 4.80 -9.81
N THR A 442 2.74 4.94 -8.95
CA THR A 442 3.10 6.19 -8.27
C THR A 442 4.36 6.81 -8.87
N ASP A 443 4.52 8.12 -8.73
CA ASP A 443 5.67 8.87 -9.30
C ASP A 443 7.03 8.31 -8.87
N ASN A 444 7.16 7.91 -7.60
CA ASN A 444 8.38 7.34 -7.03
C ASN A 444 8.76 5.98 -7.67
N GLN A 445 7.80 5.32 -8.30
CA GLN A 445 8.02 4.05 -8.98
C GLN A 445 8.47 4.23 -10.45
N ILE A 446 8.44 5.45 -10.99
CA ILE A 446 8.84 5.69 -12.38
C ILE A 446 10.35 5.94 -12.43
N LYS A 447 11.13 4.87 -12.64
CA LYS A 447 12.59 4.95 -12.81
C LYS A 447 13.01 5.46 -14.20
N ASP A 448 12.29 5.03 -15.24
CA ASP A 448 12.58 5.34 -16.63
C ASP A 448 11.28 5.75 -17.34
N GLU A 449 11.40 6.70 -18.29
CA GLU A 449 10.28 7.22 -19.07
C GLU A 449 9.73 6.17 -20.06
N SER A 450 10.49 5.11 -20.34
CA SER A 450 10.01 3.95 -21.10
C SER A 450 8.78 3.28 -20.45
N PHE A 451 8.65 3.35 -19.11
CA PHE A 451 7.50 2.77 -18.41
C PHE A 451 6.22 3.53 -18.75
N ILE A 452 6.30 4.86 -18.85
CA ILE A 452 5.16 5.69 -19.23
C ILE A 452 4.84 5.55 -20.72
N GLU A 453 5.82 5.25 -21.57
CA GLU A 453 5.57 4.90 -22.96
C GLU A 453 4.71 3.63 -23.07
N ASP A 454 5.07 2.55 -22.36
CA ASP A 454 4.28 1.31 -22.36
C ASP A 454 2.85 1.55 -21.81
N ILE A 455 2.70 2.35 -20.73
CA ILE A 455 1.39 2.79 -20.21
C ILE A 455 0.60 3.57 -21.27
N ASN A 456 1.24 4.49 -21.98
CA ASN A 456 0.60 5.31 -23.02
C ASN A 456 0.08 4.45 -24.17
N VAL A 457 0.80 3.39 -24.53
CA VAL A 457 0.33 2.43 -25.53
C VAL A 457 -0.85 1.63 -24.95
N LEU A 458 -0.74 1.12 -23.72
CA LEU A 458 -1.81 0.38 -23.04
C LEU A 458 -3.12 1.17 -22.94
N LEU A 459 -3.05 2.47 -22.61
CA LEU A 459 -4.21 3.39 -22.56
C LEU A 459 -4.89 3.62 -23.91
N ASN A 460 -4.17 3.46 -25.03
CA ASN A 460 -4.73 3.69 -26.37
C ASN A 460 -5.17 2.40 -27.05
N THR A 461 -4.28 1.40 -27.10
CA THR A 461 -4.49 0.16 -27.87
C THR A 461 -4.87 -1.03 -27.00
N GLY A 462 -4.61 -0.99 -25.69
CA GLY A 462 -4.77 -2.13 -24.78
C GLY A 462 -3.72 -3.23 -24.95
N ASP A 463 -2.69 -3.02 -25.79
CA ASP A 463 -1.66 -4.01 -26.12
C ASP A 463 -0.27 -3.38 -26.08
N VAL A 464 0.73 -4.08 -25.58
CA VAL A 464 2.14 -3.63 -25.60
C VAL A 464 2.90 -4.43 -26.66
N PRO A 465 3.48 -3.78 -27.69
CA PRO A 465 4.15 -4.49 -28.76
C PRO A 465 5.33 -5.35 -28.28
N ASN A 466 5.44 -6.55 -28.84
CA ASN A 466 6.49 -7.54 -28.52
C ASN A 466 6.59 -7.86 -27.02
N ILE A 467 5.48 -7.78 -26.28
CA ILE A 467 5.46 -8.18 -24.87
C ILE A 467 5.45 -9.71 -24.74
N PHE A 468 4.57 -10.39 -25.47
CA PHE A 468 4.49 -11.86 -25.49
C PHE A 468 5.34 -12.47 -26.62
N PRO A 469 6.25 -13.40 -26.33
CA PRO A 469 6.92 -14.22 -27.33
C PRO A 469 5.94 -15.18 -28.04
N ALA A 470 6.38 -15.81 -29.12
CA ALA A 470 5.50 -16.56 -30.02
C ALA A 470 4.87 -17.82 -29.37
N ASP A 471 5.60 -18.46 -28.47
CA ASP A 471 5.18 -19.58 -27.63
C ASP A 471 4.10 -19.14 -26.62
N GLU A 472 4.32 -18.06 -25.87
CA GLU A 472 3.30 -17.51 -24.95
C GLU A 472 2.03 -17.05 -25.69
N LYS A 473 2.17 -16.52 -26.92
CA LYS A 473 1.02 -16.17 -27.76
C LYS A 473 0.20 -17.38 -28.18
N ALA A 474 0.82 -18.53 -28.43
CA ALA A 474 0.10 -19.75 -28.78
C ALA A 474 -0.72 -20.27 -27.59
N ASP A 475 -0.14 -20.26 -26.39
CA ASP A 475 -0.82 -20.60 -25.13
C ASP A 475 -1.99 -19.65 -24.82
N LEU A 476 -1.80 -18.34 -25.05
CA LEU A 476 -2.88 -17.35 -24.96
C LEU A 476 -4.05 -17.67 -25.89
N VAL A 477 -3.77 -18.06 -27.14
CA VAL A 477 -4.81 -18.40 -28.11
C VAL A 477 -5.62 -19.61 -27.64
N GLU A 478 -4.97 -20.65 -27.09
CA GLU A 478 -5.66 -21.82 -26.54
C GLU A 478 -6.55 -21.45 -25.35
N LYS A 479 -6.02 -20.67 -24.40
CA LYS A 479 -6.78 -20.16 -23.25
C LYS A 479 -7.97 -19.30 -23.66
N MET A 480 -7.81 -18.45 -24.67
CA MET A 480 -8.89 -17.60 -25.19
C MET A 480 -9.95 -18.41 -25.94
N GLN A 481 -9.56 -19.47 -26.65
CA GLN A 481 -10.54 -20.38 -27.26
C GLN A 481 -11.41 -21.06 -26.22
N MET A 482 -10.84 -21.47 -25.07
CA MET A 482 -11.62 -22.00 -23.96
C MET A 482 -12.57 -20.94 -23.39
N ALA A 483 -12.07 -19.74 -23.12
CA ALA A 483 -12.89 -18.64 -22.59
C ALA A 483 -14.05 -18.25 -23.54
N ALA A 484 -13.79 -18.14 -24.84
CA ALA A 484 -14.81 -17.82 -25.85
C ALA A 484 -15.91 -18.90 -25.93
N ARG A 485 -15.56 -20.18 -25.73
CA ARG A 485 -16.53 -21.29 -25.65
C ARG A 485 -17.38 -21.17 -24.38
N THR A 486 -16.79 -20.83 -23.25
CA THR A 486 -17.51 -20.65 -21.97
C THR A 486 -18.49 -19.47 -22.04
N GLU A 487 -18.08 -18.35 -22.65
CA GLU A 487 -18.90 -17.13 -22.77
C GLU A 487 -19.91 -17.18 -23.94
N SER A 488 -19.93 -18.28 -24.71
CA SER A 488 -20.82 -18.48 -25.86
C SER A 488 -20.71 -17.40 -26.95
N GLU A 489 -19.56 -16.74 -27.06
CA GLU A 489 -19.33 -15.75 -28.11
C GLU A 489 -18.99 -16.42 -29.45
N LYS A 490 -19.68 -16.02 -30.51
CA LYS A 490 -19.48 -16.53 -31.88
C LYS A 490 -18.28 -15.85 -32.56
N ILE A 491 -17.10 -15.99 -31.98
CA ILE A 491 -15.86 -15.47 -32.57
C ILE A 491 -15.20 -16.56 -33.43
N GLU A 492 -14.75 -16.18 -34.62
CA GLU A 492 -13.95 -17.06 -35.48
C GLU A 492 -12.68 -17.51 -34.75
N ALA A 493 -12.42 -18.83 -34.71
CA ALA A 493 -11.27 -19.44 -34.05
C ALA A 493 -9.95 -19.25 -34.82
N THR A 494 -9.63 -18.01 -35.23
CA THR A 494 -8.32 -17.66 -35.79
C THR A 494 -7.43 -17.08 -34.71
N PRO A 495 -6.09 -17.31 -34.73
CA PRO A 495 -5.17 -16.76 -33.73
C PRO A 495 -5.27 -15.24 -33.56
N LEU A 496 -5.45 -14.51 -34.66
CA LEU A 496 -5.60 -13.05 -34.66
C LEU A 496 -6.92 -12.59 -34.03
N SER A 497 -8.02 -13.28 -34.31
CA SER A 497 -9.32 -13.00 -33.67
C SER A 497 -9.27 -13.29 -32.17
N MET A 498 -8.64 -14.39 -31.75
CA MET A 498 -8.51 -14.77 -30.33
C MET A 498 -7.62 -13.79 -29.56
N TYR A 499 -6.55 -13.30 -30.17
CA TYR A 499 -5.72 -12.25 -29.55
C TYR A 499 -6.48 -10.92 -29.43
N ASN A 500 -7.26 -10.53 -30.44
CA ASN A 500 -8.10 -9.33 -30.34
C ASN A 500 -9.15 -9.46 -29.23
N PHE A 501 -9.74 -10.65 -29.06
CA PHE A 501 -10.66 -10.94 -27.95
C PHE A 501 -9.95 -10.78 -26.58
N PHE A 502 -8.72 -11.28 -26.46
CA PHE A 502 -7.89 -11.01 -25.27
C PHE A 502 -7.70 -9.51 -25.01
N ILE A 503 -7.37 -8.73 -26.04
CA ILE A 503 -7.20 -7.27 -25.91
C ILE A 503 -8.51 -6.56 -25.52
N GLU A 504 -9.65 -7.03 -26.01
CA GLU A 504 -10.96 -6.50 -25.59
C GLU A 504 -11.23 -6.80 -24.12
N ARG A 505 -10.97 -8.02 -23.63
CA ARG A 505 -11.06 -8.34 -22.20
C ARG A 505 -10.10 -7.51 -21.36
N VAL A 506 -8.86 -7.29 -21.84
CA VAL A 506 -7.90 -6.40 -21.18
C VAL A 506 -8.46 -4.98 -21.07
N LYS A 507 -9.03 -4.41 -22.13
CA LYS A 507 -9.59 -3.05 -22.09
C LYS A 507 -10.79 -2.88 -21.16
N ASN A 508 -11.60 -3.92 -21.02
CA ASN A 508 -12.82 -3.85 -20.22
C ASN A 508 -12.52 -4.00 -18.73
N ASN A 509 -11.52 -4.83 -18.38
CA ASN A 509 -11.24 -5.19 -16.99
C ASN A 509 -10.01 -4.47 -16.40
N LEU A 510 -9.15 -3.85 -17.22
CA LEU A 510 -7.98 -3.11 -16.75
C LEU A 510 -8.32 -1.65 -16.47
N HIS A 511 -8.12 -1.24 -15.22
CA HIS A 511 -8.15 0.16 -14.81
C HIS A 511 -6.75 0.60 -14.41
N ILE A 512 -6.30 1.75 -14.92
CA ILE A 512 -4.95 2.26 -14.66
C ILE A 512 -5.11 3.53 -13.83
N VAL A 513 -4.44 3.57 -12.68
CA VAL A 513 -4.45 4.71 -11.76
C VAL A 513 -3.02 5.22 -11.61
N LEU A 514 -2.80 6.44 -12.09
CA LEU A 514 -1.49 7.10 -12.06
C LEU A 514 -1.50 8.19 -10.99
N ALA A 515 -0.62 8.08 -9.99
CA ALA A 515 -0.46 9.11 -8.96
C ALA A 515 0.83 9.92 -9.19
N MET A 516 0.69 11.12 -9.77
CA MET A 516 1.83 11.98 -10.16
C MET A 516 1.89 13.29 -9.37
N SER A 517 3.09 13.75 -9.01
CA SER A 517 3.25 15.04 -8.35
C SER A 517 3.22 16.17 -9.38
N PRO A 518 2.47 17.27 -9.17
CA PRO A 518 2.54 18.43 -10.05
C PRO A 518 3.80 19.28 -9.83
N ILE A 519 4.64 18.91 -8.84
CA ILE A 519 5.85 19.65 -8.49
C ILE A 519 6.95 19.39 -9.53
N GLY A 520 7.52 20.48 -10.05
CA GLY A 520 8.60 20.45 -11.03
C GLY A 520 8.10 20.30 -12.48
N ASP A 521 9.05 20.33 -13.42
CA ASP A 521 8.73 20.31 -14.85
C ASP A 521 8.42 18.91 -15.39
N THR A 522 8.78 17.84 -14.66
CA THR A 522 8.64 16.44 -15.08
C THR A 522 7.20 16.10 -15.44
N PHE A 523 6.24 16.49 -14.60
CA PHE A 523 4.81 16.26 -14.83
C PHE A 523 4.34 16.89 -16.14
N ARG A 524 4.64 18.18 -16.34
CA ARG A 524 4.29 18.91 -17.56
C ARG A 524 4.95 18.30 -18.80
N ASN A 525 6.21 17.89 -18.69
CA ASN A 525 6.94 17.25 -19.78
C ASN A 525 6.30 15.91 -20.16
N ARG A 526 5.91 15.08 -19.18
CA ARG A 526 5.19 13.83 -19.41
C ARG A 526 3.85 14.05 -20.10
N LEU A 527 3.06 15.02 -19.66
CA LEU A 527 1.78 15.34 -20.30
C LEU A 527 1.93 15.76 -21.78
N ARG A 528 3.03 16.44 -22.11
CA ARG A 528 3.36 16.83 -23.50
C ARG A 528 3.85 15.65 -24.34
N MET A 529 4.68 14.79 -23.77
CA MET A 529 5.22 13.60 -24.44
C MET A 529 4.16 12.51 -24.63
N PHE A 530 3.21 12.40 -23.71
CA PHE A 530 2.22 11.34 -23.64
C PHE A 530 0.79 11.89 -23.53
N PRO A 531 0.18 12.34 -24.64
CA PRO A 531 -1.16 12.94 -24.65
C PRO A 531 -2.28 12.01 -24.18
N SER A 532 -2.08 10.68 -24.22
CA SER A 532 -3.07 9.71 -23.71
C SER A 532 -3.34 9.87 -22.21
N LEU A 533 -2.37 10.40 -21.45
CA LEU A 533 -2.54 10.65 -20.01
C LEU A 533 -3.67 11.64 -19.74
N ILE A 534 -3.85 12.65 -20.60
CA ILE A 534 -4.97 13.60 -20.49
C ILE A 534 -6.20 13.07 -21.23
N ASN A 535 -6.00 12.48 -22.40
CA ASN A 535 -7.11 12.13 -23.26
C ASN A 535 -7.86 10.87 -22.80
N CYS A 536 -7.19 9.89 -22.21
CA CYS A 536 -7.78 8.61 -21.77
C CYS A 536 -8.11 8.59 -20.28
N CYS A 537 -7.36 9.29 -19.43
CA CYS A 537 -7.62 9.31 -18.00
C CYS A 537 -8.56 10.45 -17.58
N THR A 538 -9.36 10.21 -16.55
CA THR A 538 -10.04 11.27 -15.78
C THR A 538 -9.05 11.84 -14.77
N ILE A 539 -8.92 13.17 -14.75
CA ILE A 539 -7.98 13.87 -13.86
C ILE A 539 -8.72 14.25 -12.59
N ASP A 540 -8.16 13.88 -11.45
CA ASP A 540 -8.64 14.30 -10.13
C ASP A 540 -7.51 14.99 -9.36
N TRP A 541 -7.75 16.26 -8.98
CA TRP A 541 -6.76 17.11 -8.35
C TRP A 541 -6.91 17.13 -6.83
N PHE A 542 -5.99 16.48 -6.14
CA PHE A 542 -5.87 16.48 -4.68
C PHE A 542 -5.27 17.80 -4.22
N GLN A 543 -6.15 18.69 -3.80
CA GLN A 543 -5.78 20.00 -3.27
C GLN A 543 -5.21 19.92 -1.86
N SER A 544 -4.67 21.05 -1.39
CA SER A 544 -4.37 21.21 0.04
C SER A 544 -5.63 21.00 0.88
N TRP A 545 -5.47 20.37 2.03
CA TRP A 545 -6.57 20.17 2.96
C TRP A 545 -7.17 21.52 3.40
N PRO A 546 -8.51 21.66 3.36
CA PRO A 546 -9.19 22.83 3.89
C PRO A 546 -9.12 22.86 5.43
N THR A 547 -9.53 23.97 6.02
CA THR A 547 -9.34 24.24 7.47
C THR A 547 -10.15 23.30 8.36
N ASP A 548 -11.37 22.96 7.93
CA ASP A 548 -12.24 21.95 8.55
C ASP A 548 -11.58 20.56 8.57
N ALA A 549 -10.90 20.19 7.48
CA ALA A 549 -10.16 18.93 7.41
C ALA A 549 -8.99 18.90 8.40
N LEU A 550 -8.25 20.00 8.57
CA LEU A 550 -7.12 20.08 9.50
C LEU A 550 -7.58 19.90 10.96
N GLU A 551 -8.71 20.50 11.33
CA GLU A 551 -9.30 20.40 12.66
C GLU A 551 -9.79 18.98 12.95
N LEU A 552 -10.53 18.37 12.02
CA LEU A 552 -11.06 17.02 12.19
C LEU A 552 -9.94 15.99 12.32
N VAL A 553 -8.91 16.08 11.48
CA VAL A 553 -7.72 15.21 11.58
C VAL A 553 -7.03 15.40 12.93
N ALA A 554 -6.83 16.63 13.40
CA ALA A 554 -6.23 16.86 14.71
C ALA A 554 -7.09 16.26 15.84
N ASN A 555 -8.42 16.40 15.77
CA ASN A 555 -9.32 15.84 16.77
C ASN A 555 -9.20 14.30 16.84
N THR A 556 -9.28 13.61 15.71
CA THR A 556 -9.19 12.14 15.66
C THR A 556 -7.84 11.62 16.15
N PHE A 557 -6.72 12.26 15.78
CA PHE A 557 -5.39 11.79 16.20
C PHE A 557 -5.05 12.11 17.67
N LEU A 558 -5.70 13.13 18.24
CA LEU A 558 -5.53 13.54 19.65
C LEU A 558 -6.59 12.95 20.60
N GLU A 559 -7.54 12.17 20.08
CA GLU A 559 -8.61 11.55 20.88
C GLU A 559 -8.05 10.62 21.97
N ASP A 560 -7.08 9.77 21.63
CA ASP A 560 -6.42 8.87 22.58
C ASP A 560 -5.58 9.59 23.65
N VAL A 561 -5.34 10.90 23.50
CA VAL A 561 -4.51 11.66 24.43
C VAL A 561 -5.40 12.22 25.53
N GLU A 562 -5.13 11.80 26.76
CA GLU A 562 -5.80 12.32 27.95
C GLU A 562 -5.53 13.83 28.09
N LEU A 563 -6.49 14.67 27.73
CA LEU A 563 -6.46 16.12 27.83
C LEU A 563 -7.82 16.58 28.35
N ASP A 564 -7.84 17.66 29.13
CA ASP A 564 -9.10 18.31 29.49
C ASP A 564 -9.80 18.82 28.23
N ASP A 565 -11.14 18.72 28.18
CA ASP A 565 -11.92 19.02 26.98
C ASP A 565 -11.70 20.45 26.47
N ASN A 566 -11.63 21.42 27.38
CA ASN A 566 -11.34 22.82 27.02
C ASN A 566 -9.94 23.00 26.45
N ILE A 567 -8.94 22.29 27.00
CA ILE A 567 -7.55 22.35 26.51
C ILE A 567 -7.45 21.68 25.15
N ARG A 568 -8.16 20.56 24.93
CA ARG A 568 -8.16 19.84 23.66
C ARG A 568 -8.63 20.74 22.50
N ILE A 569 -9.71 21.49 22.69
CA ILE A 569 -10.23 22.42 21.66
C ILE A 569 -9.17 23.46 21.27
N GLU A 570 -8.50 24.06 22.26
CA GLU A 570 -7.45 25.06 22.02
C GLU A 570 -6.20 24.46 21.35
N VAL A 571 -5.81 23.23 21.73
CA VAL A 571 -4.69 22.51 21.09
C VAL A 571 -5.00 22.23 19.62
N ILE A 572 -6.22 21.79 19.29
CA ILE A 572 -6.66 21.56 17.90
C ILE A 572 -6.59 22.87 17.10
N SER A 573 -7.08 23.98 17.68
CA SER A 573 -6.99 25.31 17.09
C SER A 573 -5.54 25.73 16.81
N MET A 574 -4.62 25.45 17.74
CA MET A 574 -3.18 25.71 17.54
C MET A 574 -2.56 24.85 16.44
N CYS A 575 -2.89 23.56 16.37
CA CYS A 575 -2.41 22.70 15.28
C CYS A 575 -2.79 23.28 13.91
N ARG A 576 -4.05 23.71 13.75
CA ARG A 576 -4.51 24.39 12.54
C ARG A 576 -3.71 25.67 12.28
N TYR A 577 -3.56 26.53 13.27
CA TYR A 577 -2.82 27.79 13.16
C TYR A 577 -1.37 27.58 12.71
N PHE A 578 -0.69 26.56 13.23
CA PHE A 578 0.69 26.24 12.82
C PHE A 578 0.77 25.85 11.34
N GLN A 579 -0.15 25.03 10.84
CA GLN A 579 -0.15 24.64 9.44
C GLN A 579 -0.42 25.82 8.50
N GLU A 580 -1.41 26.66 8.83
CA GLU A 580 -1.72 27.86 8.04
C GLU A 580 -0.59 28.90 8.05
N SER A 581 0.01 29.14 9.21
CA SER A 581 1.12 30.08 9.34
C SER A 581 2.35 29.60 8.57
N VAL A 582 2.70 28.31 8.64
CA VAL A 582 3.82 27.73 7.88
C VAL A 582 3.56 27.81 6.36
N LYS A 583 2.30 27.68 5.91
CA LYS A 583 1.95 27.88 4.48
C LYS A 583 2.22 29.32 4.04
N LYS A 584 1.84 30.33 4.84
CA LYS A 584 2.11 31.74 4.56
C LYS A 584 3.61 32.04 4.58
N LEU A 585 4.31 31.60 5.63
CA LEU A 585 5.76 31.77 5.77
C LEU A 585 6.54 31.10 4.63
N SER A 586 6.07 29.97 4.10
CA SER A 586 6.72 29.30 2.98
C SER A 586 6.63 30.11 1.68
N LEU A 587 5.55 30.89 1.48
CA LEU A 587 5.43 31.83 0.37
C LEU A 587 6.40 33.01 0.56
N ASP A 588 6.47 33.57 1.76
CA ASP A 588 7.38 34.68 2.07
C ASP A 588 8.86 34.25 1.93
N TYR A 589 9.18 33.03 2.36
CA TYR A 589 10.49 32.40 2.20
C TYR A 589 10.86 32.26 0.72
N TYR A 590 9.92 31.81 -0.13
CA TYR A 590 10.13 31.74 -1.57
C TYR A 590 10.33 33.14 -2.18
N ASN A 591 9.52 34.12 -1.79
CA ASN A 591 9.61 35.48 -2.32
C ASN A 591 10.95 36.14 -1.97
N THR A 592 11.49 35.86 -0.78
CA THR A 592 12.74 36.46 -0.28
C THR A 592 13.98 35.72 -0.77
N LEU A 593 14.01 34.39 -0.65
CA LEU A 593 15.21 33.58 -0.85
C LEU A 593 15.18 32.73 -2.13
N ARG A 594 14.06 32.73 -2.86
CA ARG A 594 13.83 31.92 -4.07
C ARG A 594 14.06 30.43 -3.87
N ARG A 595 13.88 29.95 -2.63
CA ARG A 595 13.94 28.53 -2.26
C ARG A 595 12.54 28.03 -1.94
N HIS A 596 12.16 26.91 -2.52
CA HIS A 596 10.86 26.30 -2.26
C HIS A 596 10.89 25.49 -0.97
N ASN A 597 9.88 25.71 -0.12
CA ASN A 597 9.52 24.82 0.98
C ASN A 597 8.09 24.31 0.73
N TYR A 598 7.91 22.99 0.65
CA TYR A 598 6.61 22.40 0.37
C TYR A 598 5.95 21.92 1.65
N VAL A 599 4.80 22.49 1.97
CA VAL A 599 3.99 22.11 3.13
C VAL A 599 3.08 20.95 2.74
N THR A 600 3.27 19.78 3.35
CA THR A 600 2.52 18.55 3.02
C THR A 600 1.61 18.12 4.16
N PRO A 601 0.52 17.38 3.88
CA PRO A 601 -0.28 16.79 4.96
C PRO A 601 0.50 15.78 5.81
N THR A 602 1.50 15.11 5.24
CA THR A 602 2.37 14.20 6.01
C THR A 602 3.18 14.93 7.07
N SER A 603 3.71 16.13 6.78
CA SER A 603 4.43 16.91 7.81
C SER A 603 3.51 17.36 8.93
N TYR A 604 2.22 17.59 8.64
CA TYR A 604 1.21 17.90 9.65
C TYR A 604 0.90 16.69 10.55
N LEU A 605 0.73 15.50 9.95
CA LEU A 605 0.55 14.27 10.72
C LEU A 605 1.80 13.95 11.57
N GLU A 606 2.99 14.16 11.02
CA GLU A 606 4.26 13.98 11.74
C GLU A 606 4.39 14.94 12.92
N LEU A 607 3.95 16.20 12.78
CA LEU A 607 3.88 17.17 13.88
C LEU A 607 3.00 16.64 15.03
N ILE A 608 1.80 16.16 14.73
CA ILE A 608 0.86 15.65 15.73
C ILE A 608 1.43 14.39 16.41
N LEU A 609 1.98 13.45 15.64
CA LEU A 609 2.58 12.23 16.17
C LEU A 609 3.79 12.55 17.06
N THR A 610 4.65 13.46 16.63
CA THR A 610 5.82 13.92 17.41
C THR A 610 5.37 14.58 18.70
N PHE A 611 4.31 15.41 18.66
CA PHE A 611 3.72 15.99 19.86
C PHE A 611 3.22 14.92 20.83
N LYS A 612 2.47 13.92 20.35
CA LYS A 612 1.97 12.79 21.16
C LYS A 612 3.13 12.01 21.82
N THR A 613 4.17 11.68 21.06
CA THR A 613 5.35 10.99 21.57
C THR A 613 6.09 11.83 22.62
N LEU A 614 6.28 13.12 22.36
CA LEU A 614 6.99 14.01 23.27
C LEU A 614 6.21 14.22 24.58
N LEU A 615 4.90 14.43 24.48
CA LEU A 615 4.02 14.61 25.63
C LEU A 615 4.02 13.37 26.52
N ASN A 616 3.87 12.17 25.94
CA ASN A 616 3.91 10.92 26.70
C ASN A 616 5.25 10.73 27.40
N ARG A 617 6.37 11.01 26.70
CA ARG A 617 7.71 10.94 27.30
C ARG A 617 7.84 11.90 28.49
N LYS A 618 7.35 13.14 28.35
CA LYS A 618 7.42 14.13 29.43
C LYS A 618 6.48 13.85 30.59
N ARG A 619 5.28 13.32 30.33
CA ARG A 619 4.37 12.83 31.37
C ARG A 619 5.02 11.73 32.19
N GLN A 620 5.59 10.72 31.53
CA GLN A 620 6.30 9.63 32.21
C GLN A 620 7.47 10.12 33.06
N GLU A 621 8.28 11.06 32.54
CA GLU A 621 9.39 11.67 33.28
C GLU A 621 8.89 12.39 34.55
N VAL A 622 7.85 13.22 34.42
CA VAL A 622 7.26 13.97 35.54
C VAL A 622 6.54 13.04 36.52
N ASP A 623 5.79 12.05 36.06
CA ASP A 623 5.12 11.05 36.90
C ASP A 623 6.13 10.22 37.68
N MET A 624 7.25 9.83 37.07
CA MET A 624 8.34 9.15 37.76
C MET A 624 8.93 10.02 38.87
N MET A 625 9.17 11.30 38.61
CA MET A 625 9.63 12.26 39.63
C MET A 625 8.60 12.43 40.75
N ARG A 626 7.32 12.62 40.41
CA ARG A 626 6.21 12.75 41.36
C ARG A 626 6.11 11.51 42.24
N ASN A 627 6.08 10.32 41.64
CA ASN A 627 5.95 9.07 42.37
C ASN A 627 7.14 8.85 43.30
N ARG A 628 8.37 9.23 42.90
CA ARG A 628 9.53 9.21 43.78
C ARG A 628 9.34 10.11 45.02
N TYR A 629 8.81 11.32 44.85
CA TYR A 629 8.49 12.21 45.97
C TYR A 629 7.37 11.65 46.85
N LEU A 630 6.31 11.10 46.26
CA LEU A 630 5.20 10.49 46.99
C LEU A 630 5.66 9.29 47.83
N THR A 631 6.49 8.40 47.27
CA THR A 631 7.08 7.30 48.02
C THR A 631 8.00 7.80 49.13
N GLY A 632 8.75 8.89 48.90
CA GLY A 632 9.55 9.56 49.93
C GLY A 632 8.68 10.09 51.09
N LEU A 633 7.60 10.80 50.75
CA LEU A 633 6.63 11.32 51.73
C LEU A 633 5.96 10.20 52.52
N GLN A 634 5.52 9.14 51.85
CA GLN A 634 4.94 7.96 52.51
C GLN A 634 5.91 7.32 53.51
N LYS A 635 7.19 7.22 53.15
CA LYS A 635 8.22 6.70 54.08
C LYS A 635 8.44 7.62 55.27
N LEU A 636 8.41 8.94 55.06
CA LEU A 636 8.54 9.93 56.14
C LEU A 636 7.33 9.89 57.07
N GLU A 637 6.12 9.80 56.51
CA GLU A 637 4.87 9.66 57.27
C GLU A 637 4.84 8.35 58.06
N PHE A 638 5.27 7.25 57.46
CA PHE A 638 5.43 5.97 58.15
C PHE A 638 6.47 6.05 59.28
N ALA A 639 7.63 6.67 59.04
CA ALA A 639 8.63 6.86 60.09
C ALA A 639 8.10 7.75 61.21
N ALA A 640 7.39 8.83 60.89
CA ALA A 640 6.79 9.72 61.88
C ALA A 640 5.73 9.02 62.73
N SER A 641 4.90 8.14 62.14
CA SER A 641 3.92 7.36 62.90
C SER A 641 4.58 6.33 63.82
N GLN A 642 5.64 5.66 63.37
CA GLN A 642 6.43 4.75 64.20
C GLN A 642 7.11 5.48 65.37
N VAL A 643 7.70 6.66 65.12
CA VAL A 643 8.31 7.49 66.16
C VAL A 643 7.25 7.97 67.16
N ALA A 644 6.06 8.34 66.71
CA ALA A 644 4.96 8.72 67.59
C ALA A 644 4.55 7.56 68.53
N VAL A 645 4.47 6.32 68.01
CA VAL A 645 4.21 5.12 68.82
C VAL A 645 5.33 4.89 69.84
N MET A 646 6.59 4.93 69.41
CA MET A 646 7.75 4.79 70.32
C MET A 646 7.77 5.86 71.40
N GLN A 647 7.36 7.09 71.09
CA GLN A 647 7.34 8.18 72.06
C GLN A 647 6.29 7.92 73.15
N VAL A 648 5.12 7.39 72.78
CA VAL A 648 4.11 6.95 73.75
C VAL A 648 4.64 5.81 74.62
N GLU A 649 5.25 4.79 74.02
CA GLU A 649 5.85 3.66 74.74
C GLU A 649 6.96 4.10 75.71
N LEU A 650 7.86 4.99 75.28
CA LEU A 650 8.91 5.56 76.12
C LEU A 650 8.33 6.33 77.30
N THR A 651 7.31 7.18 77.09
CA THR A 651 6.65 7.88 78.20
C THR A 651 5.96 6.94 79.18
N ALA A 652 5.45 5.79 78.72
CA ALA A 652 4.85 4.77 79.57
C ALA A 652 5.89 3.94 80.34
N LEU A 653 7.05 3.65 79.73
CA LEU A 653 8.16 2.90 80.34
C LEU A 653 8.97 3.74 81.32
N GLN A 654 9.02 5.06 81.15
CA GLN A 654 9.80 5.96 82.01
C GLN A 654 9.50 5.83 83.52
N PRO A 655 8.24 5.79 84.00
CA PRO A 655 7.95 5.52 85.42
C PRO A 655 8.32 4.10 85.87
N GLN A 656 8.21 3.09 85.01
CA GLN A 656 8.65 1.72 85.33
C GLN A 656 10.17 1.62 85.46
N LEU A 657 10.92 2.39 84.66
CA LEU A 657 12.37 2.47 84.72
C LEU A 657 12.86 3.12 86.03
N VAL A 658 12.15 4.14 86.52
CA VAL A 658 12.46 4.73 87.84
C VAL A 658 12.22 3.70 88.96
N GLN A 659 11.10 2.99 88.95
CA GLN A 659 10.82 1.92 89.93
C GLN A 659 11.87 0.81 89.90
N THR A 660 12.19 0.29 88.72
CA THR A 660 13.21 -0.75 88.56
C THR A 660 14.62 -0.26 88.87
N SER A 661 14.92 1.04 88.68
CA SER A 661 16.18 1.66 89.13
C SER A 661 16.29 1.71 90.66
N GLU A 662 15.19 2.00 91.37
CA GLU A 662 15.15 1.96 92.84
C GLU A 662 15.29 0.52 93.36
N GLU A 663 14.66 -0.45 92.70
CA GLU A 663 14.79 -1.87 93.02
C GLU A 663 16.22 -2.39 92.76
N THR A 664 16.84 -2.00 91.65
CA THR A 664 18.23 -2.36 91.34
C THR A 664 19.23 -1.66 92.25
N ALA A 665 18.99 -0.42 92.68
CA ALA A 665 19.81 0.25 93.69
C ALA A 665 19.79 -0.50 95.03
N LYS A 666 18.60 -0.97 95.46
CA LYS A 666 18.48 -1.84 96.65
C LYS A 666 19.21 -3.18 96.46
N MET A 667 19.18 -3.74 95.26
CA MET A 667 19.89 -4.98 94.93
C MET A 667 21.41 -4.79 94.88
N MET A 668 21.91 -3.63 94.41
CA MET A 668 23.34 -3.31 94.37
C MET A 668 23.97 -3.25 95.77
N VAL A 669 23.26 -2.70 96.76
CA VAL A 669 23.72 -2.71 98.17
C VAL A 669 23.88 -4.14 98.69
N LYS A 670 23.02 -5.06 98.24
CA LYS A 670 23.11 -6.49 98.58
C LYS A 670 24.33 -7.15 97.91
N ILE A 671 24.58 -6.79 96.65
CA ILE A 671 25.72 -7.29 95.87
C ILE A 671 27.04 -6.75 96.41
N GLU A 672 27.15 -5.49 96.86
CA GLU A 672 28.39 -4.95 97.47
C GLU A 672 28.79 -5.71 98.74
N GLY A 673 27.82 -6.20 99.51
CA GLY A 673 28.04 -7.11 100.64
C GLY A 673 28.63 -8.44 100.20
N GLU A 674 28.06 -9.06 99.17
CA GLU A 674 28.53 -10.35 98.61
C GLU A 674 29.86 -10.21 97.85
N THR A 675 30.15 -9.06 97.25
CA THR A 675 31.39 -8.80 96.48
C THR A 675 32.62 -8.70 97.39
N ARG A 676 32.47 -8.16 98.61
CA ARG A 676 33.55 -8.18 99.62
C ARG A 676 33.93 -9.60 100.04
N GLU A 677 32.98 -10.51 100.10
CA GLU A 677 33.24 -11.93 100.39
C GLU A 677 33.86 -12.65 99.18
N ALA A 678 33.48 -12.27 97.96
CA ALA A 678 34.02 -12.82 96.72
C ALA A 678 35.47 -12.37 96.45
N ASP A 679 35.83 -11.11 96.69
CA ASP A 679 37.20 -10.59 96.48
C ASP A 679 38.22 -11.24 97.44
N ALA A 680 37.81 -11.55 98.67
CA ALA A 680 38.63 -12.31 99.61
C ALA A 680 38.92 -13.75 99.12
N LYS A 681 37.98 -14.38 98.40
CA LYS A 681 38.19 -15.68 97.75
C LYS A 681 38.96 -15.58 96.43
N LYS A 682 38.82 -14.48 95.69
CA LYS A 682 39.48 -14.26 94.40
C LYS A 682 41.01 -14.18 94.51
N LEU A 683 41.53 -13.60 95.60
CA LEU A 683 42.97 -13.56 95.89
C LEU A 683 43.57 -14.96 96.15
N LEU A 684 42.79 -15.90 96.69
CA LEU A 684 43.21 -17.29 96.85
C LEU A 684 43.18 -18.05 95.50
N VAL A 685 42.16 -17.81 94.69
CA VAL A 685 41.99 -18.49 93.38
C VAL A 685 43.02 -18.00 92.35
N GLN A 686 43.48 -16.75 92.41
CA GLN A 686 44.54 -16.26 91.50
C GLN A 686 45.90 -16.94 91.72
N ALA A 687 46.22 -17.34 92.96
CA ALA A 687 47.43 -18.12 93.23
C ALA A 687 47.32 -19.55 92.67
N ASP A 688 46.13 -20.16 92.74
CA ASP A 688 45.86 -21.49 92.16
C ASP A 688 45.78 -21.45 90.61
N GLU A 689 45.40 -20.31 90.01
CA GLU A 689 45.27 -20.13 88.56
C GLU A 689 46.64 -20.05 87.84
N GLU A 690 47.66 -19.48 88.48
CA GLU A 690 49.03 -19.46 87.94
C GLU A 690 49.66 -20.86 87.91
N GLU A 691 49.38 -21.70 88.93
CA GLU A 691 49.86 -23.09 88.98
C GLU A 691 49.09 -23.99 87.98
N ALA A 692 47.79 -23.77 87.83
CA ALA A 692 46.96 -24.49 86.85
C ALA A 692 47.32 -24.17 85.39
N ASN A 693 47.68 -22.92 85.07
CA ASN A 693 48.10 -22.54 83.72
C ASN A 693 49.46 -23.13 83.33
N ALA A 694 50.39 -23.27 84.30
CA ALA A 694 51.65 -23.96 84.07
C ALA A 694 51.44 -25.46 83.76
N ALA A 695 50.48 -26.10 84.43
CA ALA A 695 50.08 -27.49 84.16
C ALA A 695 49.29 -27.65 82.84
N ALA A 696 48.50 -26.66 82.44
CA ALA A 696 47.77 -26.66 81.16
C ALA A 696 48.72 -26.54 79.95
N ALA A 697 49.81 -25.76 80.07
CA ALA A 697 50.80 -25.62 79.01
C ALA A 697 51.57 -26.93 78.75
N THR A 698 51.91 -27.68 79.79
CA THR A 698 52.51 -29.01 79.66
C THR A 698 51.54 -30.04 79.08
N ALA A 699 50.27 -30.01 79.47
CA ALA A 699 49.23 -30.88 78.89
C ALA A 699 48.97 -30.59 77.40
N GLN A 700 49.02 -29.32 76.99
CA GLN A 700 48.86 -28.93 75.58
C GLN A 700 50.04 -29.40 74.71
N GLY A 701 51.26 -29.41 75.26
CA GLY A 701 52.42 -29.99 74.60
C GLY A 701 52.24 -31.48 74.30
N ILE A 702 51.78 -32.25 75.29
CA ILE A 702 51.50 -33.69 75.14
C ILE A 702 50.35 -33.93 74.15
N LYS A 703 49.30 -33.08 74.17
CA LYS A 703 48.19 -33.18 73.22
C LYS A 703 48.64 -33.01 71.77
N ASN A 704 49.51 -32.06 71.49
CA ASN A 704 50.01 -31.81 70.14
C ASN A 704 50.88 -32.98 69.62
N GLU A 705 51.61 -33.65 70.52
CA GLU A 705 52.39 -34.85 70.19
C GLU A 705 51.45 -36.03 69.83
N CYS A 706 50.37 -36.24 70.60
CA CYS A 706 49.36 -37.26 70.30
C CYS A 706 48.53 -36.99 69.04
N GLU A 707 48.23 -35.72 68.71
CA GLU A 707 47.53 -35.36 67.46
C GLU A 707 48.40 -35.62 66.22
N GLY A 708 49.73 -35.50 66.34
CA GLY A 708 50.68 -35.90 65.29
C GLY A 708 50.64 -37.40 65.00
N ASP A 709 50.69 -38.23 66.05
CA ASP A 709 50.61 -39.69 65.92
C ASP A 709 49.24 -40.14 65.38
N LEU A 710 48.15 -39.45 65.74
CA LEU A 710 46.80 -39.74 65.25
C LEU A 710 46.67 -39.45 63.73
N ALA A 711 47.34 -38.40 63.24
CA ALA A 711 47.33 -38.03 61.83
C ALA A 711 48.04 -39.06 60.92
N GLU A 712 49.03 -39.79 61.44
CA GLU A 712 49.64 -40.92 60.71
C GLU A 712 48.72 -42.16 60.67
N ALA A 713 47.87 -42.37 61.68
CA ALA A 713 46.99 -43.54 61.77
C ALA A 713 45.66 -43.38 61.00
N MET A 714 45.14 -42.16 60.86
CA MET A 714 43.86 -41.87 60.18
C MET A 714 43.78 -42.36 58.72
N PRO A 715 44.81 -42.18 57.85
CA PRO A 715 44.75 -42.61 56.45
C PRO A 715 44.55 -44.12 56.31
N ALA A 716 45.12 -44.92 57.22
CA ALA A 716 44.94 -46.37 57.23
C ALA A 716 43.51 -46.79 57.64
N LEU A 717 42.90 -46.05 58.56
CA LEU A 717 41.51 -46.29 59.00
C LEU A 717 40.50 -45.91 57.91
N GLU A 718 40.67 -44.76 57.25
CA GLU A 718 39.79 -44.33 56.16
C GLU A 718 39.89 -45.25 54.95
N ALA A 719 41.10 -45.73 54.61
CA ALA A 719 41.29 -46.74 53.57
C ALA A 719 40.57 -48.06 53.92
N ALA A 720 40.56 -48.48 55.19
CA ALA A 720 39.83 -49.66 55.64
C ALA A 720 38.30 -49.48 55.57
N LEU A 721 37.77 -48.29 55.91
CA LEU A 721 36.35 -47.97 55.78
C LEU A 721 35.90 -47.94 54.32
N ALA A 722 36.69 -47.32 53.43
CA ALA A 722 36.39 -47.30 52.00
C ALA A 722 36.38 -48.71 51.37
N ALA A 723 37.26 -49.60 51.82
CA ALA A 723 37.23 -51.00 51.39
C ALA A 723 35.97 -51.73 51.86
N LEU A 724 35.49 -51.44 53.08
CA LEU A 724 34.27 -52.05 53.63
C LEU A 724 33.01 -51.67 52.83
N ASP A 725 32.93 -50.42 52.36
CA ASP A 725 31.78 -49.90 51.58
C ASP A 725 31.64 -50.52 50.18
N THR A 726 32.62 -51.30 49.71
CA THR A 726 32.55 -52.00 48.41
C THR A 726 31.93 -53.40 48.48
N LEU A 727 31.60 -53.91 49.67
CA LEU A 727 31.05 -55.25 49.86
C LEU A 727 29.55 -55.30 49.56
N ASN A 728 29.13 -56.21 48.67
CA ASN A 728 27.72 -56.43 48.36
C ASN A 728 27.12 -57.54 49.25
N PRO A 729 25.80 -57.53 49.53
CA PRO A 729 25.15 -58.53 50.39
C PRO A 729 25.35 -59.99 49.93
N ALA A 730 25.57 -60.20 48.64
CA ALA A 730 25.87 -61.51 48.06
C ALA A 730 27.22 -62.08 48.55
N ASP A 731 28.23 -61.24 48.78
CA ASP A 731 29.56 -61.66 49.24
C ASP A 731 29.51 -62.10 50.71
N ILE A 732 28.74 -61.40 51.55
CA ILE A 732 28.48 -61.77 52.95
C ILE A 732 27.68 -63.07 53.03
N SER A 733 26.70 -63.26 52.13
CA SER A 733 25.96 -64.52 52.02
C SER A 733 26.83 -65.71 51.64
N LEU A 734 27.89 -65.49 50.84
CA LEU A 734 28.83 -66.54 50.45
C LEU A 734 29.68 -67.00 51.65
N VAL A 735 30.16 -66.08 52.48
CA VAL A 735 30.93 -66.43 53.70
C VAL A 735 30.05 -67.14 54.73
N LYS A 736 28.78 -66.71 54.89
CA LYS A 736 27.84 -67.33 55.84
C LYS A 736 27.45 -68.77 55.45
N SER A 737 27.45 -69.11 54.16
CA SER A 737 27.08 -70.45 53.69
C SER A 737 28.23 -71.47 53.71
N MET A 738 29.47 -71.02 53.97
CA MET A 738 30.62 -71.93 54.08
C MET A 738 30.58 -72.72 55.39
N GLN A 739 30.32 -74.03 55.30
CA GLN A 739 30.33 -74.91 56.48
C GLN A 739 31.73 -75.10 57.09
N ASN A 740 32.79 -74.92 56.30
CA ASN A 740 34.18 -75.03 56.78
C ASN A 740 35.10 -74.08 56.00
N PRO A 741 35.11 -72.78 56.34
CA PRO A 741 35.83 -71.80 55.53
C PRO A 741 37.35 -71.87 55.73
N PRO A 742 38.11 -71.38 54.75
CA PRO A 742 39.57 -71.43 54.75
C PRO A 742 40.18 -70.70 55.96
N GLY A 743 41.35 -71.18 56.42
CA GLY A 743 42.05 -70.68 57.60
C GLY A 743 42.14 -69.15 57.73
N PRO A 744 42.45 -68.37 56.67
CA PRO A 744 42.51 -66.91 56.76
C PRO A 744 41.19 -66.25 57.14
N VAL A 745 40.06 -66.75 56.61
CA VAL A 745 38.71 -66.20 56.89
C VAL A 745 38.29 -66.51 58.33
N LYS A 746 38.63 -67.70 58.82
CA LYS A 746 38.44 -68.10 60.22
C LYS A 746 39.18 -67.18 61.19
N LEU A 747 40.45 -66.90 60.92
CA LEU A 747 41.30 -66.08 61.80
C LEU A 747 40.84 -64.61 61.83
N VAL A 748 40.40 -64.05 60.70
CA VAL A 748 39.86 -62.69 60.64
C VAL A 748 38.52 -62.60 61.35
N MET A 749 37.60 -63.56 61.15
CA MET A 749 36.31 -63.57 61.85
C MET A 749 36.46 -63.82 63.36
N GLU A 750 37.40 -64.65 63.80
CA GLU A 750 37.73 -64.79 65.23
C GLU A 750 38.23 -63.46 65.83
N SER A 751 39.11 -62.76 65.11
CA SER A 751 39.63 -61.45 65.56
C SER A 751 38.50 -60.41 65.68
N ILE A 752 37.56 -60.39 64.72
CA ILE A 752 36.37 -59.52 64.77
C ILE A 752 35.44 -59.91 65.92
N CYS A 753 35.20 -61.20 66.16
CA CYS A 753 34.37 -61.66 67.28
C CYS A 753 34.98 -61.29 68.64
N VAL A 754 36.31 -61.35 68.79
CA VAL A 754 37.01 -60.89 69.99
C VAL A 754 36.88 -59.37 70.15
N MET A 755 37.11 -58.59 69.09
CA MET A 755 36.94 -57.12 69.12
C MET A 755 35.50 -56.68 69.42
N LYS A 756 34.49 -57.46 68.98
CA LYS A 756 33.08 -57.24 69.32
C LYS A 756 32.67 -57.88 70.66
N GLY A 757 33.60 -58.49 71.41
CA GLY A 757 33.34 -59.05 72.73
C GLY A 757 32.42 -60.27 72.76
N LEU A 758 32.24 -60.96 71.63
CA LEU A 758 31.37 -62.13 71.50
C LEU A 758 32.15 -63.40 71.82
N ARG A 759 31.75 -64.08 72.90
CA ARG A 759 32.41 -65.33 73.35
C ARG A 759 31.91 -66.52 72.53
N PRO A 760 32.80 -67.41 72.04
CA PRO A 760 32.39 -68.57 71.26
C PRO A 760 31.69 -69.63 72.13
N GLU A 761 30.51 -70.09 71.70
CA GLU A 761 29.75 -71.15 72.37
C GLU A 761 30.00 -72.54 71.75
N ARG A 762 30.15 -73.55 72.62
CA ARG A 762 30.74 -74.87 72.34
C ARG A 762 29.65 -75.95 72.13
N LYS A 763 29.76 -76.76 71.06
CA LYS A 763 28.97 -77.98 70.85
C LYS A 763 29.59 -79.16 71.64
N PRO A 764 28.82 -79.96 72.41
CA PRO A 764 29.33 -81.11 73.16
C PRO A 764 29.28 -82.44 72.37
N ASP A 765 30.28 -83.30 72.58
CA ASP A 765 30.30 -84.71 72.18
C ASP A 765 30.41 -85.65 73.40
N SER A 766 30.05 -86.92 73.21
CA SER A 766 29.43 -87.85 74.17
C SER A 766 30.32 -88.62 75.18
N SER A 767 31.48 -88.13 75.60
CA SER A 767 32.35 -88.93 76.51
C SER A 767 33.35 -88.17 77.42
N GLY A 768 32.85 -87.26 78.26
CA GLY A 768 33.36 -87.15 79.65
C GLY A 768 34.86 -86.85 79.88
N SER A 769 35.50 -86.02 79.05
CA SER A 769 36.71 -85.26 79.41
C SER A 769 36.67 -83.92 78.66
N VAL A 770 36.98 -82.80 79.32
CA VAL A 770 37.00 -81.49 78.64
C VAL A 770 38.41 -81.23 78.14
N SER A 771 38.75 -81.75 76.95
CA SER A 771 40.00 -81.40 76.30
C SER A 771 39.97 -79.94 75.86
N LYS A 772 41.01 -79.21 76.28
CA LYS A 772 41.39 -77.91 75.73
C LYS A 772 42.16 -78.17 74.45
N GLU A 773 41.48 -78.51 73.36
CA GLU A 773 42.03 -78.28 72.02
C GLU A 773 40.96 -78.49 70.96
N ASN A 774 40.81 -77.44 70.16
CA ASN A 774 40.19 -77.38 68.84
C ASN A 774 38.66 -77.41 68.72
N ALA A 775 38.23 -76.33 68.06
CA ALA A 775 37.37 -76.35 66.88
C ALA A 775 35.88 -76.15 67.09
N GLY A 776 35.41 -75.07 66.47
CA GLY A 776 34.01 -74.88 66.13
C GLY A 776 33.65 -73.43 65.85
N ILE A 777 34.32 -72.82 64.87
CA ILE A 777 33.96 -71.50 64.34
C ILE A 777 32.65 -71.65 63.54
N PHE A 778 31.81 -70.61 63.56
CA PHE A 778 30.54 -70.36 62.87
C PHE A 778 29.26 -70.62 63.67
N GLY A 779 28.75 -69.52 64.24
CA GLY A 779 27.34 -69.22 64.48
C GLY A 779 27.03 -67.85 63.88
#